data_AF-A0A0K1PSC3-F1
#
_entry.id   AF-A0A0K1PSC3-F1
#
_cell.length_a   1.000
_cell.length_b   1.000
_cell.length_c   1.000
_cell.angle_alpha   90.00
_cell.angle_beta   90.00
_cell.angle_gamma   90.00
#
_symmetry.space_group_name_H-M   'P 1'
#
loop_
_entity.id
_entity.type
_entity.pdbx_description
1 polymer ?
#
loop_
_entity_poly.entity_id
_entity_poly.type
_entity_poly.pdbx_seq_one_letter_code
_entity_poly.pdbx_strand_id
1 'polypeptide(L)'
;MAKPARTTLRPRRMVMAGAVSFLVSGLLAAAGCSSSDSPAATTVSPPKDEAGTEATVAPDAGEVCLAALPVDTTAYDSNCPIKAPDAPDALDEALALTGLDRCHFGFSKADYAAFSTQMTADPYRMPWFDAVHDTAVRAPSYAKLVVTQLDTGATSKTPVSGALEAAALQYGPSRSALPCVAPAEGDAPLASAIVTLIEDHGGSPDADAVASAVQAIPADLQRALAQVVAGVDKANLAYLSVLEPLSASDRTAIAGLGSLLFYAPAVKGPALGNVQVKDLLANRFDVHAIAEGAVHLAYAIESADLARFAGAKGFSVDVPTPIGRLVFRDAADDTYADDADDPIALLVDTGGADTYRFPAGGIDGRLDPNSARHVGIVIDLAGTDTYAYDEVKGPGDTGHRLPSDAAGRYAGTNWPGQGDSGPISISETPRQGGARMGYGMLFDLGPEGDHYRSLRMSQGFGVAGVGVLYDAGGDDVYEGEAGVQGSAIFGVGLLLDQKGNDTYKTYSYAQGFGFSRGVGVLYDADGTDKYLADVGDPRRGGDPIYVSSQMPCTLPADAPLAQRNNCGSTSFVQGAGFGRRASCGAGDDCVYMSGGFGILRDKAGDDLYTASVYGQATSYWFGVGLLADGAGKDTYDGTYYVLGSGAHFGLSVLLDEAGDDDYTARVGTSIAVGHDYTTSWLVDFGGNDVFHGPNLSFGTGNANGLGALVNIGGNDEYHSGGEPTLGCGNLSTEVDQDKNRQKVPTTGIFVDVGGTDTYDLAVASTIVRGDDQSWLNVREPAAAGITSEHGAGLDKKDGTVSLP
;
A
#
# COMPACT_ATOMS: atom_id res chain seq x y z
N MET A 1 35.31 30.99 59.75
CA MET A 1 34.68 31.81 58.69
C MET A 1 34.89 31.11 57.37
N ALA A 2 33.88 31.17 56.49
CA ALA A 2 33.81 30.64 55.11
C ALA A 2 32.85 29.44 54.91
N LYS A 3 32.22 29.50 53.74
CA LYS A 3 30.87 29.07 53.30
C LYS A 3 30.73 27.58 52.90
N PRO A 4 29.50 27.10 52.64
CA PRO A 4 29.15 25.68 52.64
C PRO A 4 29.38 24.95 51.31
N ALA A 5 29.50 23.63 51.43
CA ALA A 5 29.75 22.65 50.38
C ALA A 5 28.53 22.42 49.48
N ARG A 6 28.78 22.34 48.16
CA ARG A 6 27.86 21.81 47.15
C ARG A 6 27.87 20.28 47.23
N THR A 7 26.73 19.68 47.53
CA THR A 7 26.45 18.26 47.30
C THR A 7 25.81 18.08 45.93
N THR A 8 26.54 17.47 44.99
CA THR A 8 26.00 16.85 43.79
C THR A 8 25.52 15.45 44.14
N LEU A 9 24.21 15.21 44.08
CA LEU A 9 23.59 13.89 44.20
C LEU A 9 22.82 13.61 42.92
N ARG A 10 23.31 12.66 42.12
CA ARG A 10 22.46 11.83 41.25
C ARG A 10 21.52 11.00 42.13
N PRO A 11 20.32 10.67 41.65
CA PRO A 11 19.89 9.28 41.80
C PRO A 11 19.21 8.70 40.55
N ARG A 12 19.39 7.38 40.39
CA ARG A 12 18.62 6.46 39.55
C ARG A 12 17.40 5.94 40.34
N ARG A 13 16.35 5.58 39.58
CA ARG A 13 15.40 4.46 39.75
C ARG A 13 14.35 4.42 40.89
N MET A 14 13.11 4.23 40.42
CA MET A 14 12.07 3.25 40.81
C MET A 14 11.12 3.48 42.02
N VAL A 15 9.82 3.40 41.68
CA VAL A 15 8.75 2.51 42.22
C VAL A 15 7.72 3.06 43.24
N MET A 16 6.47 2.97 42.76
CA MET A 16 5.17 2.62 43.39
C MET A 16 4.68 3.29 44.69
N ALA A 17 3.40 3.72 44.68
CA ALA A 17 2.25 2.97 45.21
C ALA A 17 1.17 3.92 45.76
N GLY A 18 -0.10 3.63 45.48
CA GLY A 18 -1.23 4.24 46.20
C GLY A 18 -2.60 4.02 45.57
N ALA A 19 -3.08 2.78 45.55
CA ALA A 19 -4.46 2.42 45.20
C ALA A 19 -5.38 2.45 46.43
N VAL A 20 -6.64 2.89 46.31
CA VAL A 20 -7.79 2.42 47.13
C VAL A 20 -9.08 2.45 46.28
N SER A 21 -9.97 1.50 46.55
CA SER A 21 -11.02 0.95 45.70
C SER A 21 -12.42 0.98 46.38
N PHE A 22 -13.46 0.60 45.62
CA PHE A 22 -14.88 0.28 45.97
C PHE A 22 -15.82 1.48 46.24
N LEU A 23 -17.05 1.56 45.67
CA LEU A 23 -18.13 0.54 45.73
C LEU A 23 -19.24 0.74 44.66
N VAL A 24 -19.84 -0.40 44.29
CA VAL A 24 -20.99 -0.68 43.42
C VAL A 24 -22.33 -0.21 44.02
N SER A 25 -23.30 0.17 43.17
CA SER A 25 -24.79 -0.05 43.20
C SER A 25 -25.48 1.13 42.48
N GLY A 26 -26.43 1.03 41.55
CA GLY A 26 -27.33 -0.03 41.10
C GLY A 26 -28.70 0.59 40.78
N LEU A 27 -29.41 0.05 39.76
CA LEU A 27 -30.85 0.17 39.45
C LEU A 27 -31.31 1.50 38.77
N LEU A 28 -32.22 1.56 37.79
CA LEU A 28 -33.20 0.60 37.23
C LEU A 28 -33.82 1.09 35.88
N ALA A 29 -34.27 0.11 35.07
CA ALA A 29 -35.42 0.07 34.14
C ALA A 29 -35.45 0.98 32.89
N ALA A 30 -35.51 0.50 31.63
CA ALA A 30 -36.31 -0.53 30.93
C ALA A 30 -37.62 -0.03 30.28
N ALA A 31 -37.88 -0.60 29.09
CA ALA A 31 -39.03 -0.50 28.17
C ALA A 31 -38.91 0.60 27.09
N GLY A 32 -39.19 0.36 25.80
CA GLY A 32 -39.76 -0.80 25.11
C GLY A 32 -40.02 -0.47 23.62
N CYS A 33 -40.31 -1.50 22.83
CA CYS A 33 -40.67 -1.55 21.40
C CYS A 33 -41.68 -0.44 20.97
N SER A 34 -41.92 -0.11 19.69
CA SER A 34 -42.05 -0.92 18.46
C SER A 34 -42.25 -0.02 17.22
N SER A 35 -42.19 -0.67 16.03
CA SER A 35 -42.98 -0.43 14.79
C SER A 35 -42.78 0.90 14.04
N SER A 36 -42.95 1.03 12.72
CA SER A 36 -43.10 0.18 11.53
C SER A 36 -43.20 1.17 10.35
N ASP A 37 -43.18 0.66 9.11
CA ASP A 37 -43.75 1.24 7.88
C ASP A 37 -42.75 1.72 6.81
N SER A 38 -42.54 0.86 5.82
CA SER A 38 -42.35 1.23 4.41
C SER A 38 -43.71 1.50 3.76
N PRO A 39 -43.72 2.23 2.63
CA PRO A 39 -44.48 1.69 1.50
C PRO A 39 -43.86 1.88 0.10
N ALA A 40 -44.07 0.82 -0.68
CA ALA A 40 -44.57 0.80 -2.06
C ALA A 40 -43.64 1.17 -3.24
N ALA A 41 -43.31 0.10 -3.96
CA ALA A 41 -42.92 0.02 -5.36
C ALA A 41 -43.98 0.61 -6.32
N THR A 42 -43.49 1.22 -7.40
CA THR A 42 -44.26 1.49 -8.62
C THR A 42 -43.69 0.70 -9.78
N THR A 43 -44.55 -0.14 -10.34
CA THR A 43 -44.39 -0.98 -11.54
C THR A 43 -44.30 -0.15 -12.81
N VAL A 44 -43.31 -0.42 -13.67
CA VAL A 44 -43.30 0.00 -15.08
C VAL A 44 -43.28 -1.24 -15.97
N SER A 45 -44.29 -1.37 -16.82
CA SER A 45 -44.45 -2.43 -17.82
C SER A 45 -43.47 -2.26 -18.99
N PRO A 46 -43.00 -3.34 -19.64
CA PRO A 46 -42.10 -3.25 -20.79
C PRO A 46 -42.88 -2.95 -22.09
N PRO A 47 -42.30 -2.21 -23.06
CA PRO A 47 -42.84 -2.15 -24.40
C PRO A 47 -42.39 -3.36 -25.23
N LYS A 48 -43.22 -3.62 -26.25
CA LYS A 48 -43.36 -4.83 -27.06
C LYS A 48 -42.22 -5.07 -28.04
N ASP A 49 -42.00 -6.36 -28.31
CA ASP A 49 -41.27 -6.91 -29.45
C ASP A 49 -41.77 -6.37 -30.79
N GLU A 50 -40.87 -5.78 -31.58
CA GLU A 50 -40.97 -5.76 -33.04
C GLU A 50 -39.74 -6.48 -33.62
N ALA A 51 -40.01 -7.62 -34.26
CA ALA A 51 -39.03 -8.40 -34.99
C ALA A 51 -38.66 -7.69 -36.30
N GLY A 52 -37.44 -7.15 -36.35
CA GLY A 52 -36.77 -6.69 -37.56
C GLY A 52 -35.46 -7.45 -37.73
N THR A 53 -35.40 -8.31 -38.75
CA THR A 53 -34.16 -8.95 -39.20
C THR A 53 -33.25 -7.91 -39.86
N GLU A 54 -32.39 -7.27 -39.07
CA GLU A 54 -31.18 -6.64 -39.58
C GLU A 54 -30.04 -7.65 -39.47
N ALA A 55 -29.42 -7.95 -40.61
CA ALA A 55 -28.18 -8.70 -40.65
C ALA A 55 -27.14 -7.90 -39.84
N THR A 56 -26.76 -8.43 -38.68
CA THR A 56 -25.63 -7.93 -37.90
C THR A 56 -24.40 -8.06 -38.77
N VAL A 57 -23.96 -6.92 -39.33
CA VAL A 57 -22.59 -6.75 -39.78
C VAL A 57 -21.74 -7.06 -38.55
N ALA A 58 -20.90 -8.10 -38.62
CA ALA A 58 -19.94 -8.39 -37.57
C ALA A 58 -19.17 -7.09 -37.28
N PRO A 59 -19.03 -6.66 -36.01
CA PRO A 59 -18.22 -5.50 -35.71
C PRO A 59 -16.84 -5.74 -36.31
N ASP A 60 -16.32 -4.72 -36.99
CA ASP A 60 -14.99 -4.71 -37.58
C ASP A 60 -14.02 -5.33 -36.57
N ALA A 61 -13.26 -6.34 -36.99
CA ALA A 61 -12.27 -7.05 -36.16
C ALA A 61 -11.03 -6.16 -35.96
N GLY A 62 -11.27 -4.90 -35.61
CA GLY A 62 -10.28 -3.88 -35.37
C GLY A 62 -9.51 -4.19 -34.10
N GLU A 63 -8.23 -3.83 -34.17
CA GLU A 63 -7.30 -3.83 -33.05
C GLU A 63 -7.91 -3.13 -31.83
N VAL A 64 -8.07 -3.86 -30.72
CA VAL A 64 -8.40 -3.28 -29.42
C VAL A 64 -7.08 -2.95 -28.74
N CYS A 65 -6.95 -1.72 -28.25
CA CYS A 65 -5.76 -1.22 -27.56
C CYS A 65 -6.11 -0.77 -26.14
N LEU A 66 -5.14 -0.89 -25.23
CA LEU A 66 -5.24 -0.27 -23.91
C LEU A 66 -5.37 1.25 -24.06
N ALA A 67 -6.33 1.83 -23.34
CA ALA A 67 -6.56 3.27 -23.35
C ALA A 67 -5.47 3.99 -22.56
N ALA A 68 -5.04 5.16 -23.04
CA ALA A 68 -4.13 6.00 -22.28
C ALA A 68 -4.83 6.56 -21.04
N LEU A 69 -4.16 6.48 -19.89
CA LEU A 69 -4.63 7.06 -18.64
C LEU A 69 -4.40 8.58 -18.62
N PRO A 70 -5.20 9.33 -17.83
CA PRO A 70 -4.97 10.76 -17.66
C PRO A 70 -3.58 11.01 -17.08
N VAL A 71 -2.89 12.04 -17.55
CA VAL A 71 -1.60 12.49 -17.01
C VAL A 71 -1.67 13.99 -16.73
N ASP A 72 -0.94 14.46 -15.71
CA ASP A 72 -0.86 15.89 -15.44
C ASP A 72 -0.11 16.59 -16.58
N THR A 73 -0.85 17.35 -17.39
CA THR A 73 -0.32 18.16 -18.50
C THR A 73 -0.21 19.64 -18.13
N THR A 74 -0.49 19.99 -16.87
CA THR A 74 -0.55 21.38 -16.41
C THR A 74 0.84 22.00 -16.44
N ALA A 75 0.97 23.13 -17.13
CA ALA A 75 2.17 23.94 -17.10
C ALA A 75 2.14 24.86 -15.86
N TYR A 76 2.98 24.54 -14.88
CA TYR A 76 3.07 25.29 -13.62
C TYR A 76 4.08 26.45 -13.72
N ASP A 77 3.77 27.59 -13.08
CA ASP A 77 4.74 28.68 -12.90
C ASP A 77 5.84 28.23 -11.93
N SER A 78 7.09 28.37 -12.33
CA SER A 78 8.26 28.08 -11.48
C SER A 78 8.28 28.83 -10.13
N ASN A 79 7.60 29.98 -10.00
CA ASN A 79 7.53 30.76 -8.76
C ASN A 79 6.29 30.45 -7.91
N CYS A 80 5.28 29.82 -8.51
CA CYS A 80 4.05 29.42 -7.82
C CYS A 80 3.44 28.23 -8.59
N PRO A 81 3.92 27.01 -8.34
CA PRO A 81 3.57 25.87 -9.17
C PRO A 81 2.22 25.25 -8.77
N ILE A 82 1.19 26.08 -8.68
CA ILE A 82 -0.16 25.72 -8.30
C ILE A 82 -1.17 26.47 -9.16
N LYS A 83 -2.34 25.88 -9.35
CA LYS A 83 -3.49 26.60 -9.88
C LYS A 83 -4.33 27.09 -8.72
N ALA A 84 -4.34 28.39 -8.47
CA ALA A 84 -5.23 28.98 -7.48
C ALA A 84 -6.70 28.89 -7.95
N PRO A 85 -7.67 28.79 -7.02
CA PRO A 85 -9.09 28.91 -7.36
C PRO A 85 -9.41 30.29 -7.95
N ASP A 86 -10.55 30.40 -8.64
CA ASP A 86 -11.00 31.66 -9.26
C ASP A 86 -11.28 32.76 -8.22
N ALA A 87 -11.61 32.37 -6.98
CA ALA A 87 -11.78 33.25 -5.83
C ALA A 87 -11.12 32.62 -4.58
N PRO A 88 -10.59 33.44 -3.65
CA PRO A 88 -10.04 32.94 -2.39
C PRO A 88 -11.10 32.14 -1.61
N ASP A 89 -10.67 31.04 -1.02
CA ASP A 89 -11.52 30.12 -0.27
C ASP A 89 -11.04 29.97 1.20
N ALA A 90 -11.60 29.04 1.95
CA ALA A 90 -11.28 28.88 3.38
C ALA A 90 -9.81 28.48 3.64
N LEU A 91 -9.19 27.73 2.73
CA LEU A 91 -7.76 27.40 2.82
C LEU A 91 -6.91 28.65 2.61
N ASP A 92 -7.27 29.51 1.65
CA ASP A 92 -6.59 30.80 1.44
C ASP A 92 -6.71 31.71 2.67
N GLU A 93 -7.89 31.74 3.31
CA GLU A 93 -8.12 32.49 4.55
C GLU A 93 -7.23 31.98 5.69
N ALA A 94 -7.16 30.67 5.91
CA ALA A 94 -6.32 30.07 6.95
C ALA A 94 -4.82 30.32 6.72
N LEU A 95 -4.34 30.18 5.48
CA LEU A 95 -2.95 30.48 5.11
C LEU A 95 -2.62 31.95 5.34
N ALA A 96 -3.53 32.86 4.96
CA ALA A 96 -3.33 34.29 5.13
C ALA A 96 -3.16 34.72 6.60
N LEU A 97 -3.80 34.03 7.55
CA LEU A 97 -3.59 34.27 8.98
C LEU A 97 -2.12 34.09 9.37
N THR A 98 -1.47 33.06 8.81
CA THR A 98 -0.05 32.77 9.07
C THR A 98 0.93 33.67 8.31
N GLY A 99 0.41 34.54 7.44
CA GLY A 99 1.21 35.33 6.49
C GLY A 99 1.72 34.53 5.29
N LEU A 100 1.18 33.33 5.07
CA LEU A 100 1.48 32.49 3.92
C LEU A 100 0.38 32.62 2.85
N ASP A 101 0.68 32.14 1.66
CA ASP A 101 -0.27 31.86 0.60
C ASP A 101 0.01 30.44 0.09
N ARG A 102 -0.81 29.94 -0.85
CA ARG A 102 -0.63 28.61 -1.40
C ARG A 102 0.71 28.41 -2.12
N CYS A 103 1.31 29.45 -2.69
CA CYS A 103 2.60 29.36 -3.38
C CYS A 103 3.77 29.19 -2.39
N HIS A 104 3.61 29.72 -1.18
CA HIS A 104 4.63 29.71 -0.12
C HIS A 104 4.30 28.70 0.98
N PHE A 105 3.23 27.91 0.84
CA PHE A 105 2.97 26.75 1.69
C PHE A 105 3.73 25.53 1.17
N GLY A 106 4.95 25.34 1.68
CA GLY A 106 5.85 24.30 1.19
C GLY A 106 7.29 24.49 1.64
N PHE A 107 8.20 23.83 0.93
CA PHE A 107 9.64 23.92 1.13
C PHE A 107 10.33 24.51 -0.09
N SER A 108 11.45 25.18 0.14
CA SER A 108 12.34 25.64 -0.91
C SER A 108 13.62 24.82 -0.92
N LYS A 109 14.33 24.84 -2.05
CA LYS A 109 15.67 24.22 -2.14
C LYS A 109 16.66 24.76 -1.09
N ALA A 110 16.47 26.00 -0.63
CA ALA A 110 17.32 26.62 0.38
C ALA A 110 17.10 26.01 1.78
N ASP A 111 15.90 25.49 2.07
CA ASP A 111 15.57 24.87 3.34
C ASP A 111 16.35 23.58 3.58
N TYR A 112 16.79 22.95 2.49
CA TYR A 112 17.62 21.75 2.53
C TYR A 112 19.12 22.00 2.54
N ALA A 113 19.58 23.26 2.55
CA ALA A 113 20.99 23.62 2.38
C ALA A 113 21.92 23.08 3.49
N ALA A 114 21.37 22.73 4.66
CA ALA A 114 22.11 22.14 5.76
C ALA A 114 22.39 20.64 5.58
N PHE A 115 21.71 19.97 4.63
CA PHE A 115 21.83 18.53 4.43
C PHE A 115 22.79 18.18 3.30
N SER A 116 23.34 16.96 3.38
CA SER A 116 24.28 16.46 2.39
C SER A 116 23.60 16.19 1.04
N THR A 117 24.36 16.31 -0.05
CA THR A 117 23.89 15.93 -1.40
C THR A 117 23.55 14.45 -1.53
N GLN A 118 24.11 13.58 -0.69
CA GLN A 118 23.73 12.17 -0.64
C GLN A 118 22.27 11.96 -0.20
N MET A 119 21.71 12.90 0.55
CA MET A 119 20.32 12.89 0.97
C MET A 119 19.46 13.72 0.01
N THR A 120 19.88 14.93 -0.34
CA THR A 120 19.04 15.86 -1.12
C THR A 120 18.96 15.53 -2.61
N ALA A 121 19.90 14.76 -3.15
CA ALA A 121 19.91 14.26 -4.53
C ALA A 121 20.02 12.73 -4.56
N ASP A 122 19.28 12.07 -3.68
CA ASP A 122 19.24 10.63 -3.57
C ASP A 122 18.65 9.99 -4.86
N PRO A 123 19.38 9.11 -5.57
CA PRO A 123 18.92 8.52 -6.83
C PRO A 123 17.74 7.56 -6.68
N TYR A 124 17.36 7.16 -5.47
CA TYR A 124 16.23 6.26 -5.24
C TYR A 124 14.88 6.98 -5.15
N ARG A 125 14.89 8.32 -5.11
CA ARG A 125 13.68 9.14 -4.98
C ARG A 125 12.76 8.99 -6.18
N MET A 126 11.44 8.97 -5.95
CA MET A 126 10.46 9.00 -7.03
C MET A 126 10.66 10.25 -7.92
N PRO A 127 10.60 10.14 -9.26
CA PRO A 127 10.99 11.23 -10.17
C PRO A 127 10.22 12.54 -9.98
N TRP A 128 8.98 12.46 -9.50
CA TRP A 128 8.06 13.57 -9.29
C TRP A 128 8.04 14.08 -7.84
N PHE A 129 8.67 13.37 -6.89
CA PHE A 129 8.52 13.58 -5.44
C PHE A 129 8.72 15.04 -5.03
N ASP A 130 9.88 15.62 -5.36
CA ASP A 130 10.23 16.98 -4.93
C ASP A 130 9.19 18.00 -5.43
N ALA A 131 8.63 17.79 -6.63
CA ALA A 131 7.66 18.70 -7.21
C ALA A 131 6.31 18.70 -6.49
N VAL A 132 5.96 17.61 -5.79
CA VAL A 132 4.71 17.46 -5.04
C VAL A 132 4.95 17.73 -3.56
N HIS A 133 6.01 17.18 -2.98
CA HIS A 133 6.41 17.34 -1.58
C HIS A 133 6.71 18.80 -1.23
N ASP A 134 7.54 19.48 -2.04
CA ASP A 134 7.99 20.83 -1.74
C ASP A 134 6.90 21.88 -2.02
N THR A 135 5.86 21.53 -2.78
CA THR A 135 4.69 22.38 -3.02
C THR A 135 3.47 21.74 -2.37
N ALA A 136 3.31 21.95 -1.06
CA ALA A 136 2.42 21.12 -0.24
C ALA A 136 0.99 21.03 -0.77
N VAL A 137 0.44 22.12 -1.33
CA VAL A 137 -0.93 22.17 -1.87
C VAL A 137 -1.13 21.25 -3.09
N ARG A 138 -0.07 20.83 -3.79
CA ARG A 138 -0.18 19.88 -4.91
C ARG A 138 -0.40 18.44 -4.45
N ALA A 139 -0.12 18.12 -3.19
CA ALA A 139 -0.17 16.75 -2.70
C ALA A 139 -1.58 16.12 -2.83
N PRO A 140 -2.68 16.77 -2.36
CA PRO A 140 -4.02 16.22 -2.59
C PRO A 140 -4.40 16.10 -4.07
N SER A 141 -4.05 17.08 -4.91
CA SER A 141 -4.35 17.05 -6.35
C SER A 141 -3.63 15.91 -7.07
N TYR A 142 -2.36 15.66 -6.71
CA TYR A 142 -1.60 14.56 -7.25
C TYR A 142 -2.16 13.21 -6.79
N ALA A 143 -2.55 13.10 -5.51
CA ALA A 143 -3.24 11.92 -5.00
C ALA A 143 -4.54 11.64 -5.77
N LYS A 144 -5.39 12.66 -6.01
CA LYS A 144 -6.62 12.53 -6.81
C LYS A 144 -6.34 12.10 -8.26
N LEU A 145 -5.26 12.58 -8.87
CA LEU A 145 -4.85 12.11 -10.21
C LEU A 145 -4.53 10.61 -10.19
N VAL A 146 -3.76 10.15 -9.20
CA VAL A 146 -3.39 8.74 -9.08
C VAL A 146 -4.63 7.87 -8.81
N VAL A 147 -5.53 8.29 -7.93
CA VAL A 147 -6.83 7.64 -7.70
C VAL A 147 -7.63 7.57 -9.00
N THR A 148 -7.74 8.68 -9.74
CA THR A 148 -8.45 8.69 -11.03
C THR A 148 -7.82 7.73 -12.06
N GLN A 149 -6.48 7.65 -12.12
CA GLN A 149 -5.77 6.71 -12.98
C GLN A 149 -6.08 5.26 -12.60
N LEU A 150 -6.06 4.94 -11.30
CA LEU A 150 -6.39 3.61 -10.78
C LEU A 150 -7.86 3.26 -11.04
N ASP A 151 -8.81 4.11 -10.65
CA ASP A 151 -10.24 3.90 -10.88
C ASP A 151 -10.53 3.71 -12.39
N THR A 152 -9.93 4.53 -13.25
CA THR A 152 -10.07 4.39 -14.73
C THR A 152 -9.50 3.07 -15.22
N GLY A 153 -8.34 2.66 -14.71
CA GLY A 153 -7.67 1.42 -15.07
C GLY A 153 -8.47 0.20 -14.61
N ALA A 154 -8.78 0.13 -13.32
CA ALA A 154 -9.43 -0.97 -12.63
C ALA A 154 -10.91 -1.16 -13.03
N THR A 155 -11.58 -0.14 -13.57
CA THR A 155 -12.95 -0.28 -14.13
C THR A 155 -12.97 -0.48 -15.65
N SER A 156 -11.81 -0.61 -16.28
CA SER A 156 -11.70 -0.85 -17.73
C SER A 156 -12.02 -2.30 -18.11
N LYS A 157 -11.93 -2.62 -19.41
CA LYS A 157 -12.05 -4.01 -19.91
C LYS A 157 -10.81 -4.87 -19.60
N THR A 158 -9.73 -4.24 -19.17
CA THR A 158 -8.46 -4.87 -18.82
C THR A 158 -8.01 -4.29 -17.48
N PRO A 159 -8.77 -4.56 -16.39
CA PRO A 159 -8.59 -3.94 -15.08
C PRO A 159 -7.16 -4.01 -14.55
N VAL A 160 -6.53 -5.18 -14.63
CA VAL A 160 -5.16 -5.43 -14.15
C VAL A 160 -4.15 -4.68 -14.99
N SER A 161 -4.24 -4.76 -16.32
CA SER A 161 -3.34 -4.02 -17.22
C SER A 161 -3.46 -2.50 -17.02
N GLY A 162 -4.67 -1.98 -16.79
CA GLY A 162 -4.91 -0.57 -16.53
C GLY A 162 -4.32 -0.12 -15.20
N ALA A 163 -4.53 -0.88 -14.12
CA ALA A 163 -3.96 -0.58 -12.81
C ALA A 163 -2.41 -0.67 -12.81
N LEU A 164 -1.84 -1.64 -13.53
CA LEU A 164 -0.39 -1.74 -13.73
C LEU A 164 0.17 -0.54 -14.51
N GLU A 165 -0.56 -0.01 -15.48
CA GLU A 165 -0.14 1.21 -16.20
C GLU A 165 -0.14 2.41 -15.26
N ALA A 166 -1.15 2.56 -14.39
CA ALA A 166 -1.19 3.61 -13.36
C ALA A 166 0.03 3.53 -12.42
N ALA A 167 0.44 2.30 -12.04
CA ALA A 167 1.65 2.07 -11.26
C ALA A 167 2.94 2.35 -12.06
N ALA A 168 3.00 1.97 -13.33
CA ALA A 168 4.16 2.20 -14.20
C ALA A 168 4.43 3.69 -14.43
N LEU A 169 3.37 4.51 -14.56
CA LEU A 169 3.45 5.97 -14.72
C LEU A 169 4.20 6.67 -13.57
N GLN A 170 4.29 6.04 -12.40
CA GLN A 170 5.04 6.57 -11.25
C GLN A 170 6.55 6.58 -11.49
N TYR A 171 7.05 5.75 -12.42
CA TYR A 171 8.45 5.75 -12.86
C TYR A 171 8.72 6.68 -14.05
N GLY A 172 7.69 7.37 -14.54
CA GLY A 172 7.74 8.26 -15.70
C GLY A 172 6.73 7.87 -16.78
N PRO A 173 6.62 8.65 -17.86
CA PRO A 173 5.71 8.34 -18.98
C PRO A 173 6.11 7.04 -19.67
N SER A 174 5.11 6.32 -20.20
CA SER A 174 5.32 5.11 -21.00
C SER A 174 6.30 5.35 -22.14
N ARG A 175 7.24 4.41 -22.30
CA ARG A 175 8.34 4.40 -23.27
C ARG A 175 8.02 3.51 -24.47
N SER A 176 7.12 2.54 -24.31
CA SER A 176 6.56 1.71 -25.37
C SER A 176 5.20 2.21 -25.86
N ALA A 177 4.74 1.70 -27.00
CA ALA A 177 3.34 1.88 -27.36
C ALA A 177 2.48 1.01 -26.45
N LEU A 178 1.34 1.54 -25.98
CA LEU A 178 0.37 0.77 -25.21
C LEU A 178 -0.02 -0.51 -25.95
N PRO A 179 -0.22 -1.63 -25.23
CA PRO A 179 -0.50 -2.91 -25.85
C PRO A 179 -1.77 -2.85 -26.71
N CYS A 180 -1.68 -3.52 -27.85
CA CYS A 180 -2.77 -3.78 -28.75
C CYS A 180 -2.65 -5.24 -29.21
N VAL A 181 -3.76 -5.97 -29.27
CA VAL A 181 -3.75 -7.38 -29.68
C VAL A 181 -4.73 -7.59 -30.82
N ALA A 182 -4.25 -8.26 -31.87
CA ALA A 182 -5.08 -8.85 -32.90
C ALA A 182 -5.42 -10.31 -32.52
N PRO A 183 -6.61 -10.82 -32.85
CA PRO A 183 -6.98 -12.21 -32.56
C PRO A 183 -5.98 -13.21 -33.15
N ALA A 184 -5.72 -14.30 -32.44
CA ALA A 184 -4.92 -15.40 -32.99
C ALA A 184 -5.62 -16.04 -34.21
N GLU A 185 -4.95 -16.03 -35.36
CA GLU A 185 -5.44 -16.63 -36.62
C GLU A 185 -4.68 -17.94 -36.94
N GLY A 186 -5.35 -18.89 -37.60
CA GLY A 186 -4.74 -20.12 -38.13
C GLY A 186 -5.33 -21.44 -37.64
N ASP A 187 -4.88 -22.54 -38.23
CA ASP A 187 -5.20 -23.91 -37.82
C ASP A 187 -4.35 -24.31 -36.60
N ALA A 188 -4.94 -24.96 -35.57
CA ALA A 188 -4.26 -25.40 -34.33
C ALA A 188 -3.46 -24.29 -33.58
N PRO A 189 -4.12 -23.20 -33.15
CA PRO A 189 -3.46 -21.99 -32.63
C PRO A 189 -2.68 -22.24 -31.34
N LEU A 190 -3.22 -23.04 -30.41
CA LEU A 190 -2.55 -23.32 -29.13
C LEU A 190 -1.27 -24.14 -29.31
N ALA A 191 -1.33 -25.21 -30.13
CA ALA A 191 -0.16 -26.04 -30.39
C ALA A 191 0.97 -25.22 -31.02
N SER A 192 0.63 -24.32 -31.95
CA SER A 192 1.59 -23.42 -32.59
C SER A 192 2.24 -22.46 -31.59
N ALA A 193 1.45 -21.84 -30.71
CA ALA A 193 1.98 -20.94 -29.69
C ALA A 193 2.93 -21.66 -28.71
N ILE A 194 2.58 -22.88 -28.29
CA ILE A 194 3.44 -23.71 -27.42
C ILE A 194 4.74 -24.10 -28.12
N VAL A 195 4.67 -24.51 -29.39
CA VAL A 195 5.86 -24.84 -30.19
C VAL A 195 6.79 -23.63 -30.29
N THR A 196 6.26 -22.45 -30.61
CA THR A 196 7.04 -21.20 -30.66
C THR A 196 7.70 -20.88 -29.32
N LEU A 197 6.95 -20.92 -28.21
CA LEU A 197 7.51 -20.70 -26.87
C LEU A 197 8.67 -21.66 -26.57
N ILE A 198 8.54 -22.95 -26.93
CA ILE A 198 9.61 -23.93 -26.72
C ILE A 198 10.83 -23.57 -27.57
N GLU A 199 10.67 -23.18 -28.83
CA GLU A 199 11.76 -22.81 -29.74
C GLU A 199 12.48 -21.53 -29.29
N ASP A 200 11.73 -20.49 -28.93
CA ASP A 200 12.26 -19.19 -28.50
C ASP A 200 13.06 -19.28 -27.20
N HIS A 201 12.75 -20.28 -26.37
CA HIS A 201 13.49 -20.62 -25.16
C HIS A 201 14.48 -21.78 -25.33
N GLY A 202 14.89 -22.09 -26.57
CA GLY A 202 16.00 -22.99 -26.90
C GLY A 202 15.70 -24.48 -26.74
N GLY A 203 14.43 -24.84 -26.59
CA GLY A 203 13.95 -26.22 -26.60
C GLY A 203 13.86 -26.82 -28.01
N SER A 204 13.40 -28.06 -28.09
CA SER A 204 13.18 -28.77 -29.35
C SER A 204 11.83 -29.48 -29.29
N PRO A 205 10.74 -28.85 -29.78
CA PRO A 205 9.40 -29.37 -29.60
C PRO A 205 9.12 -30.57 -30.50
N ASP A 206 8.30 -31.51 -30.01
CA ASP A 206 7.61 -32.49 -30.84
C ASP A 206 6.21 -31.94 -31.18
N ALA A 207 6.10 -31.30 -32.35
CA ALA A 207 4.89 -30.61 -32.76
C ALA A 207 3.66 -31.53 -32.83
N ASP A 208 3.84 -32.79 -33.26
CA ASP A 208 2.75 -33.77 -33.35
C ASP A 208 2.29 -34.20 -31.95
N ALA A 209 3.22 -34.36 -31.01
CA ALA A 209 2.91 -34.66 -29.61
C ALA A 209 2.18 -33.49 -28.93
N VAL A 210 2.64 -32.25 -29.13
CA VAL A 210 1.98 -31.05 -28.60
C VAL A 210 0.57 -30.90 -29.18
N ALA A 211 0.40 -31.05 -30.49
CA ALA A 211 -0.91 -31.01 -31.14
C ALA A 211 -1.85 -32.08 -30.59
N SER A 212 -1.33 -33.29 -30.36
CA SER A 212 -2.10 -34.41 -29.78
C SER A 212 -2.48 -34.14 -28.33
N ALA A 213 -1.63 -33.48 -27.54
CA ALA A 213 -1.89 -33.18 -26.13
C ALA A 213 -3.04 -32.18 -25.97
N VAL A 214 -3.10 -31.14 -26.81
CA VAL A 214 -4.12 -30.08 -26.71
C VAL A 214 -5.42 -30.39 -27.45
N GLN A 215 -5.49 -31.49 -28.20
CA GLN A 215 -6.63 -31.79 -29.08
C GLN A 215 -8.00 -31.87 -28.37
N ALA A 216 -8.00 -32.18 -27.07
CA ALA A 216 -9.21 -32.31 -26.26
C ALA A 216 -9.79 -30.95 -25.83
N ILE A 217 -8.97 -29.90 -25.85
CA ILE A 217 -9.40 -28.53 -25.52
C ILE A 217 -10.29 -28.00 -26.65
N PRO A 218 -11.48 -27.42 -26.36
CA PRO A 218 -12.32 -26.81 -27.38
C PRO A 218 -11.57 -25.78 -28.23
N ALA A 219 -11.80 -25.76 -29.55
CA ALA A 219 -11.05 -24.92 -30.49
C ALA A 219 -11.10 -23.41 -30.14
N ASP A 220 -12.21 -22.95 -29.59
CA ASP A 220 -12.41 -21.57 -29.17
C ASP A 220 -11.56 -21.22 -27.93
N LEU A 221 -11.45 -22.15 -26.98
CA LEU A 221 -10.57 -22.03 -25.82
C LEU A 221 -9.09 -22.14 -26.25
N GLN A 222 -8.76 -23.01 -27.21
CA GLN A 222 -7.40 -23.05 -27.78
C GLN A 222 -6.97 -21.70 -28.36
N ARG A 223 -7.87 -20.97 -29.05
CA ARG A 223 -7.57 -19.63 -29.57
C ARG A 223 -7.26 -18.62 -28.46
N ALA A 224 -8.04 -18.64 -27.39
CA ALA A 224 -7.81 -17.77 -26.23
C ALA A 224 -6.50 -18.12 -25.50
N LEU A 225 -6.27 -19.40 -25.22
CA LEU A 225 -5.04 -19.87 -24.57
C LEU A 225 -3.78 -19.60 -25.41
N ALA A 226 -3.87 -19.66 -26.74
CA ALA A 226 -2.74 -19.33 -27.62
C ALA A 226 -2.26 -17.88 -27.42
N GLN A 227 -3.19 -16.96 -27.20
CA GLN A 227 -2.88 -15.56 -26.92
C GLN A 227 -2.18 -15.40 -25.57
N VAL A 228 -2.65 -16.10 -24.54
CA VAL A 228 -2.02 -16.11 -23.21
C VAL A 228 -0.61 -16.67 -23.28
N VAL A 229 -0.42 -17.83 -23.95
CA VAL A 229 0.89 -18.46 -24.12
C VAL A 229 1.87 -17.53 -24.87
N ALA A 230 1.41 -16.82 -25.91
CA ALA A 230 2.23 -15.85 -26.61
C ALA A 230 2.57 -14.61 -25.74
N GLY A 231 1.67 -14.22 -24.83
CA GLY A 231 1.95 -13.18 -23.83
C GLY A 231 3.02 -13.61 -22.83
N VAL A 232 2.91 -14.84 -22.31
CA VAL A 232 3.87 -15.46 -21.38
C VAL A 232 5.27 -15.54 -21.99
N ASP A 233 5.39 -16.02 -23.23
CA ASP A 233 6.64 -16.08 -23.99
C ASP A 233 7.30 -14.69 -24.12
N LYS A 234 6.57 -13.72 -24.66
CA LYS A 234 7.06 -12.34 -24.82
C LYS A 234 7.47 -11.70 -23.50
N ALA A 235 6.69 -11.88 -22.44
CA ALA A 235 6.99 -11.33 -21.13
C ALA A 235 8.27 -11.94 -20.56
N ASN A 236 8.43 -13.26 -20.67
CA ASN A 236 9.63 -13.94 -20.21
C ASN A 236 10.90 -13.45 -20.95
N LEU A 237 10.83 -13.31 -22.28
CA LEU A 237 11.91 -12.72 -23.09
C LEU A 237 12.19 -11.25 -22.71
N ALA A 238 11.15 -10.45 -22.48
CA ALA A 238 11.30 -9.05 -22.07
C ALA A 238 12.05 -8.95 -20.74
N TYR A 239 11.70 -9.79 -19.75
CA TYR A 239 12.39 -9.80 -18.46
C TYR A 239 13.86 -10.24 -18.62
N LEU A 240 14.13 -11.28 -19.42
CA LEU A 240 15.49 -11.71 -19.74
C LEU A 240 16.34 -10.60 -20.35
N SER A 241 15.75 -9.74 -21.20
CA SER A 241 16.45 -8.60 -21.81
C SER A 241 16.90 -7.57 -20.77
N VAL A 242 16.15 -7.39 -19.68
CA VAL A 242 16.55 -6.52 -18.54
C VAL A 242 17.72 -7.13 -17.78
N LEU A 243 17.81 -8.46 -17.70
CA LEU A 243 18.90 -9.17 -17.03
C LEU A 243 20.15 -9.37 -17.90
N GLU A 244 20.03 -9.40 -19.22
CA GLU A 244 21.13 -9.62 -20.17
C GLU A 244 22.35 -8.69 -19.91
N PRO A 245 22.19 -7.36 -19.73
CA PRO A 245 23.33 -6.48 -19.50
C PRO A 245 23.95 -6.62 -18.09
N LEU A 246 23.32 -7.37 -17.19
CA LEU A 246 23.72 -7.48 -15.79
C LEU A 246 24.65 -8.67 -15.55
N SER A 247 25.69 -8.46 -14.73
CA SER A 247 26.61 -9.54 -14.34
C SER A 247 25.95 -10.52 -13.36
N ALA A 248 26.51 -11.72 -13.21
CA ALA A 248 26.02 -12.69 -12.22
C ALA A 248 26.00 -12.14 -10.78
N SER A 249 26.98 -11.29 -10.43
CA SER A 249 26.99 -10.59 -9.13
C SER A 249 25.89 -9.55 -9.01
N ASP A 250 25.54 -8.87 -10.10
CA ASP A 250 24.44 -7.91 -10.10
C ASP A 250 23.10 -8.64 -9.87
N ARG A 251 22.87 -9.73 -10.60
CA ARG A 251 21.67 -10.57 -10.44
C ARG A 251 21.55 -11.13 -9.02
N THR A 252 22.66 -11.55 -8.41
CA THR A 252 22.70 -11.98 -7.02
C THR A 252 22.32 -10.85 -6.05
N ALA A 253 22.80 -9.63 -6.30
CA ALA A 253 22.47 -8.47 -5.46
C ALA A 253 20.98 -8.12 -5.54
N ILE A 254 20.40 -8.17 -6.74
CA ILE A 254 18.98 -7.91 -6.99
C ILE A 254 18.10 -9.00 -6.35
N ALA A 255 18.47 -10.27 -6.49
CA ALA A 255 17.76 -11.39 -5.86
C ALA A 255 17.67 -11.25 -4.33
N GLY A 256 18.68 -10.62 -3.71
CA GLY A 256 18.75 -10.39 -2.28
C GLY A 256 17.93 -9.20 -1.76
N LEU A 257 17.24 -8.42 -2.61
CA LEU A 257 16.59 -7.16 -2.20
C LEU A 257 15.49 -7.35 -1.13
N GLY A 258 14.81 -8.49 -1.08
CA GLY A 258 13.78 -8.77 -0.07
C GLY A 258 14.30 -8.70 1.37
N SER A 259 15.58 -8.98 1.57
CA SER A 259 16.24 -8.91 2.88
C SER A 259 16.32 -7.50 3.47
N LEU A 260 16.10 -6.44 2.66
CA LEU A 260 16.11 -5.06 3.12
C LEU A 260 14.93 -4.75 4.06
N LEU A 261 13.82 -5.50 3.94
CA LEU A 261 12.70 -5.45 4.88
C LEU A 261 12.70 -6.63 5.83
N PHE A 262 13.05 -7.81 5.32
CA PHE A 262 12.82 -9.08 5.99
C PHE A 262 14.07 -9.59 6.70
N TYR A 263 14.71 -8.72 7.49
CA TYR A 263 15.96 -9.07 8.15
C TYR A 263 15.80 -10.28 9.08
N ALA A 264 16.52 -11.36 8.75
CA ALA A 264 16.82 -12.46 9.64
C ALA A 264 18.34 -12.73 9.55
N PRO A 265 19.03 -13.07 10.65
CA PRO A 265 20.50 -13.25 10.64
C PRO A 265 21.06 -14.23 9.59
N ALA A 266 20.23 -15.14 9.08
CA ALA A 266 20.59 -16.10 8.04
C ALA A 266 20.49 -15.54 6.61
N VAL A 267 19.74 -14.45 6.40
CA VAL A 267 19.46 -13.85 5.09
C VAL A 267 20.44 -12.69 4.85
N LYS A 268 21.29 -12.81 3.82
CA LYS A 268 22.25 -11.76 3.46
C LYS A 268 21.72 -10.92 2.32
N GLY A 269 21.56 -9.63 2.58
CA GLY A 269 21.21 -8.64 1.57
C GLY A 269 22.35 -8.18 0.69
N PRO A 270 22.04 -7.35 -0.33
CA PRO A 270 23.05 -6.73 -1.16
C PRO A 270 24.03 -5.92 -0.32
N ALA A 271 25.31 -5.94 -0.69
CA ALA A 271 26.35 -5.17 -0.02
C ALA A 271 26.23 -3.68 -0.38
N LEU A 272 25.30 -2.96 0.25
CA LEU A 272 24.95 -1.57 -0.10
C LEU A 272 26.16 -0.63 -0.09
N GLY A 273 27.15 -0.85 0.77
CA GLY A 273 28.39 -0.05 0.81
C GLY A 273 29.25 -0.16 -0.47
N ASN A 274 29.06 -1.19 -1.29
CA ASN A 274 29.81 -1.42 -2.52
C ASN A 274 29.36 -0.47 -3.63
N VAL A 275 30.31 0.26 -4.23
CA VAL A 275 30.02 1.24 -5.30
C VAL A 275 29.32 0.63 -6.53
N GLN A 276 29.64 -0.61 -6.89
CA GLN A 276 29.01 -1.30 -8.03
C GLN A 276 27.55 -1.67 -7.74
N VAL A 277 27.24 -2.04 -6.50
CA VAL A 277 25.87 -2.33 -6.06
C VAL A 277 25.05 -1.05 -6.01
N LYS A 278 25.63 0.07 -5.52
CA LYS A 278 24.95 1.37 -5.54
C LYS A 278 24.63 1.80 -6.98
N ASP A 279 25.61 1.71 -7.88
CA ASP A 279 25.40 2.05 -9.29
C ASP A 279 24.37 1.13 -9.95
N LEU A 280 24.40 -0.17 -9.65
CA LEU A 280 23.39 -1.11 -10.12
C LEU A 280 21.98 -0.67 -9.76
N LEU A 281 21.73 -0.48 -8.46
CA LEU A 281 20.41 -0.19 -7.94
C LEU A 281 19.94 1.23 -8.31
N ALA A 282 20.86 2.18 -8.46
CA ALA A 282 20.54 3.55 -8.85
C ALA A 282 20.33 3.70 -10.36
N ASN A 283 21.13 3.05 -11.21
CA ASN A 283 21.25 3.45 -12.61
C ASN A 283 21.08 2.32 -13.62
N ARG A 284 21.38 1.06 -13.28
CA ARG A 284 21.44 -0.04 -14.26
C ARG A 284 20.24 -1.00 -14.19
N PHE A 285 19.57 -1.11 -13.05
CA PHE A 285 18.37 -1.94 -12.92
C PHE A 285 17.11 -1.15 -13.29
N ASP A 286 16.52 -1.48 -14.44
CA ASP A 286 15.40 -0.74 -15.03
C ASP A 286 14.04 -1.27 -14.56
N VAL A 287 13.58 -0.77 -13.42
CA VAL A 287 12.27 -1.11 -12.83
C VAL A 287 11.12 -0.68 -13.75
N HIS A 288 11.27 0.42 -14.50
CA HIS A 288 10.24 0.93 -15.39
C HIS A 288 9.99 -0.07 -16.53
N ALA A 289 11.04 -0.57 -17.19
CA ALA A 289 10.90 -1.55 -18.27
C ALA A 289 10.23 -2.86 -17.80
N ILE A 290 10.48 -3.26 -16.56
CA ILE A 290 9.81 -4.41 -15.93
C ILE A 290 8.32 -4.12 -15.72
N ALA A 291 7.95 -2.93 -15.22
CA ALA A 291 6.55 -2.55 -15.06
C ALA A 291 5.79 -2.55 -16.41
N GLU A 292 6.39 -2.00 -17.47
CA GLU A 292 5.82 -2.03 -18.82
C GLU A 292 5.60 -3.46 -19.32
N GLY A 293 6.58 -4.35 -19.13
CA GLY A 293 6.45 -5.76 -19.50
C GLY A 293 5.26 -6.45 -18.82
N ALA A 294 4.96 -6.11 -17.57
CA ALA A 294 3.79 -6.62 -16.86
C ALA A 294 2.47 -6.06 -17.41
N VAL A 295 2.41 -4.78 -17.79
CA VAL A 295 1.24 -4.18 -18.48
C VAL A 295 0.92 -4.98 -19.74
N HIS A 296 1.93 -5.26 -20.58
CA HIS A 296 1.74 -6.05 -21.80
C HIS A 296 1.28 -7.51 -21.52
N LEU A 297 1.80 -8.14 -20.46
CA LEU A 297 1.41 -9.50 -20.08
C LEU A 297 -0.04 -9.56 -19.58
N ALA A 298 -0.41 -8.70 -18.63
CA ALA A 298 -1.77 -8.62 -18.12
C ALA A 298 -2.76 -8.33 -19.25
N TYR A 299 -2.44 -7.41 -20.15
CA TYR A 299 -3.27 -7.11 -21.31
C TYR A 299 -3.52 -8.35 -22.18
N ALA A 300 -2.48 -9.15 -22.44
CA ALA A 300 -2.60 -10.37 -23.24
C ALA A 300 -3.52 -11.41 -22.58
N ILE A 301 -3.45 -11.53 -21.26
CA ILE A 301 -4.30 -12.41 -20.43
C ILE A 301 -5.76 -11.94 -20.48
N GLU A 302 -6.01 -10.69 -20.12
CA GLU A 302 -7.37 -10.14 -20.01
C GLU A 302 -8.07 -10.07 -21.36
N SER A 303 -7.33 -9.71 -22.41
CA SER A 303 -7.86 -9.69 -23.78
C SER A 303 -8.18 -11.07 -24.34
N ALA A 304 -7.76 -12.16 -23.67
CA ALA A 304 -8.14 -13.51 -24.07
C ALA A 304 -9.58 -13.86 -23.64
N ASP A 305 -10.19 -13.04 -22.77
CA ASP A 305 -11.59 -13.16 -22.36
C ASP A 305 -11.91 -14.58 -21.85
N LEU A 306 -11.05 -15.08 -20.94
CA LEU A 306 -11.10 -16.47 -20.51
C LEU A 306 -12.35 -16.79 -19.66
N ALA A 307 -12.89 -15.82 -18.93
CA ALA A 307 -14.06 -15.99 -18.05
C ALA A 307 -15.27 -16.65 -18.76
N ARG A 308 -15.45 -16.43 -20.07
CA ARG A 308 -16.54 -17.07 -20.84
C ARG A 308 -16.42 -18.60 -20.98
N PHE A 309 -15.29 -19.17 -20.60
CA PHE A 309 -15.02 -20.61 -20.63
C PHE A 309 -15.14 -21.27 -19.25
N ALA A 310 -15.57 -20.53 -18.22
CA ALA A 310 -15.89 -21.11 -16.91
C ALA A 310 -16.85 -22.31 -17.05
N GLY A 311 -16.53 -23.41 -16.36
CA GLY A 311 -17.29 -24.65 -16.41
C GLY A 311 -16.98 -25.58 -17.60
N ALA A 312 -15.96 -25.28 -18.43
CA ALA A 312 -15.56 -26.16 -19.52
C ALA A 312 -15.06 -27.52 -18.99
N LYS A 313 -15.39 -28.63 -19.66
CA LYS A 313 -15.09 -30.01 -19.18
C LYS A 313 -14.46 -30.87 -20.27
N GLY A 314 -13.78 -31.95 -19.87
CA GLY A 314 -13.35 -33.06 -20.72
C GLY A 314 -11.91 -33.01 -21.21
N PHE A 315 -11.03 -32.24 -20.56
CA PHE A 315 -9.61 -32.16 -20.92
C PHE A 315 -8.72 -32.10 -19.68
N SER A 316 -7.46 -32.48 -19.84
CA SER A 316 -6.43 -32.35 -18.81
C SER A 316 -5.11 -32.36 -19.56
N VAL A 317 -4.46 -31.21 -19.61
CA VAL A 317 -3.24 -31.00 -20.40
C VAL A 317 -2.11 -30.59 -19.49
N ASP A 318 -0.95 -31.19 -19.70
CA ASP A 318 0.29 -30.86 -19.02
C ASP A 318 1.42 -31.02 -20.05
N VAL A 319 2.00 -29.89 -20.46
CA VAL A 319 3.07 -29.84 -21.47
C VAL A 319 4.33 -29.23 -20.85
N PRO A 320 5.45 -29.97 -20.77
CA PRO A 320 6.71 -29.42 -20.31
C PRO A 320 7.32 -28.47 -21.35
N THR A 321 7.87 -27.34 -20.87
CA THR A 321 8.60 -26.37 -21.71
C THR A 321 9.91 -25.95 -21.02
N PRO A 322 10.84 -25.29 -21.73
CA PRO A 322 12.08 -24.80 -21.12
C PRO A 322 11.87 -23.80 -19.97
N ILE A 323 10.69 -23.18 -19.87
CA ILE A 323 10.36 -22.20 -18.82
C ILE A 323 9.40 -22.75 -17.76
N GLY A 324 9.15 -24.07 -17.75
CA GLY A 324 8.22 -24.73 -16.83
C GLY A 324 7.00 -25.33 -17.54
N ARG A 325 6.14 -26.01 -16.80
CA ARG A 325 4.96 -26.68 -17.36
C ARG A 325 3.86 -25.69 -17.74
N LEU A 326 3.18 -25.96 -18.85
CA LEU A 326 1.91 -25.34 -19.21
C LEU A 326 0.80 -26.35 -18.88
N VAL A 327 -0.05 -25.99 -17.94
CA VAL A 327 -1.11 -26.84 -17.40
C VAL A 327 -2.47 -26.23 -17.73
N PHE A 328 -3.37 -27.02 -18.31
CA PHE A 328 -4.75 -26.61 -18.58
C PHE A 328 -5.71 -27.67 -18.03
N ARG A 329 -6.55 -27.28 -17.08
CA ARG A 329 -7.50 -28.16 -16.40
C ARG A 329 -8.94 -27.78 -16.66
N ASP A 330 -9.77 -28.79 -16.58
CA ASP A 330 -11.20 -28.67 -16.80
C ASP A 330 -11.91 -28.41 -15.48
N ALA A 331 -13.22 -28.15 -15.50
CA ALA A 331 -13.93 -27.60 -14.36
C ALA A 331 -14.24 -28.63 -13.24
N ALA A 332 -13.23 -29.36 -12.78
CA ALA A 332 -13.33 -30.42 -11.78
C ALA A 332 -12.43 -30.08 -10.59
N ASP A 333 -12.93 -30.32 -9.38
CA ASP A 333 -12.18 -30.06 -8.15
C ASP A 333 -10.82 -30.77 -8.17
N ASP A 334 -9.76 -29.96 -8.10
CA ASP A 334 -8.38 -30.38 -8.16
C ASP A 334 -7.59 -29.97 -6.88
N THR A 335 -6.46 -30.64 -6.68
CA THR A 335 -5.50 -30.25 -5.64
C THR A 335 -4.12 -30.17 -6.25
N TYR A 336 -3.56 -28.97 -6.27
CA TYR A 336 -2.26 -28.69 -6.82
C TYR A 336 -1.22 -28.64 -5.72
N ALA A 337 -0.28 -29.59 -5.72
CA ALA A 337 0.79 -29.65 -4.73
C ALA A 337 2.14 -29.19 -5.31
N ASP A 338 3.04 -28.76 -4.42
CA ASP A 338 4.36 -28.26 -4.81
C ASP A 338 5.25 -29.38 -5.39
N ASP A 339 5.90 -29.06 -6.50
CA ASP A 339 7.01 -29.84 -7.05
C ASP A 339 8.09 -28.85 -7.48
N ALA A 340 9.05 -28.62 -6.58
CA ALA A 340 10.13 -27.67 -6.79
C ALA A 340 11.04 -28.06 -7.98
N ASP A 341 11.08 -29.33 -8.36
CA ASP A 341 11.87 -29.83 -9.49
C ASP A 341 11.12 -29.73 -10.83
N ASP A 342 9.80 -29.52 -10.81
CA ASP A 342 8.95 -29.47 -12.01
C ASP A 342 7.88 -28.35 -11.94
N PRO A 343 8.31 -27.08 -12.00
CA PRO A 343 7.46 -26.00 -11.60
C PRO A 343 6.57 -25.52 -12.76
N ILE A 344 5.39 -24.99 -12.41
CA ILE A 344 4.40 -24.53 -13.38
C ILE A 344 4.73 -23.10 -13.81
N ALA A 345 4.68 -22.84 -15.12
CA ALA A 345 4.83 -21.51 -15.71
C ALA A 345 3.47 -20.84 -15.95
N LEU A 346 2.50 -21.63 -16.39
CA LEU A 346 1.11 -21.21 -16.62
C LEU A 346 0.18 -22.35 -16.22
N LEU A 347 -0.77 -22.05 -15.35
CA LEU A 347 -1.95 -22.86 -15.09
C LEU A 347 -3.19 -22.07 -15.51
N VAL A 348 -4.06 -22.70 -16.28
CA VAL A 348 -5.45 -22.23 -16.45
C VAL A 348 -6.37 -23.36 -16.01
N ASP A 349 -7.07 -23.14 -14.92
CA ASP A 349 -8.20 -23.97 -14.52
C ASP A 349 -9.47 -23.36 -15.13
N THR A 350 -10.48 -24.16 -15.44
CA THR A 350 -11.78 -23.63 -15.92
C THR A 350 -12.87 -23.70 -14.86
N GLY A 351 -12.52 -24.15 -13.67
CA GLY A 351 -13.21 -23.91 -12.41
C GLY A 351 -13.23 -25.15 -11.52
N GLY A 352 -13.84 -25.06 -10.36
CA GLY A 352 -13.80 -26.18 -9.43
C GLY A 352 -14.09 -25.72 -8.03
N ALA A 353 -13.53 -26.43 -7.07
CA ALA A 353 -13.40 -25.93 -5.70
C ALA A 353 -12.03 -26.42 -5.27
N ASP A 354 -11.04 -25.66 -5.67
CA ASP A 354 -9.68 -26.13 -5.83
C ASP A 354 -8.83 -25.80 -4.62
N THR A 355 -7.80 -26.61 -4.43
CA THR A 355 -6.81 -26.36 -3.38
C THR A 355 -5.43 -26.21 -3.98
N TYR A 356 -4.92 -24.99 -3.93
CA TYR A 356 -3.59 -24.64 -4.42
C TYR A 356 -2.59 -24.64 -3.25
N ARG A 357 -1.71 -25.65 -3.17
CA ARG A 357 -0.63 -25.74 -2.15
C ARG A 357 0.76 -25.48 -2.71
N PHE A 358 0.90 -25.44 -4.04
CA PHE A 358 2.10 -24.94 -4.69
C PHE A 358 2.12 -23.41 -4.68
N PRO A 359 3.26 -22.78 -5.02
CA PRO A 359 3.37 -21.34 -5.26
C PRO A 359 2.49 -20.83 -6.42
N ALA A 360 1.16 -20.79 -6.25
CA ALA A 360 0.21 -20.36 -7.27
C ALA A 360 0.54 -18.95 -7.80
N GLY A 361 0.85 -18.84 -9.09
CA GLY A 361 1.28 -17.59 -9.72
C GLY A 361 2.58 -17.01 -9.14
N GLY A 362 3.32 -17.78 -8.35
CA GLY A 362 4.52 -17.33 -7.65
C GLY A 362 5.80 -17.58 -8.46
N ILE A 363 6.72 -16.61 -8.46
CA ILE A 363 8.04 -16.77 -9.10
C ILE A 363 9.19 -16.39 -8.15
N ASP A 364 10.12 -17.33 -7.91
CA ASP A 364 11.38 -17.09 -7.20
C ASP A 364 12.59 -17.19 -8.16
N GLY A 365 12.97 -16.08 -8.80
CA GLY A 365 14.15 -16.00 -9.67
C GLY A 365 15.50 -16.15 -8.96
N ARG A 366 15.53 -16.33 -7.63
CA ARG A 366 16.77 -16.59 -6.86
C ARG A 366 17.27 -18.02 -7.02
N LEU A 367 16.39 -19.00 -7.18
CA LEU A 367 16.75 -20.43 -7.16
C LEU A 367 17.70 -20.80 -8.30
N ASP A 368 17.64 -20.07 -9.42
CA ASP A 368 18.69 -19.99 -10.42
C ASP A 368 18.63 -18.61 -11.12
N PRO A 369 19.58 -17.68 -10.84
CA PRO A 369 19.63 -16.37 -11.51
C PRO A 369 19.97 -16.43 -13.01
N ASN A 370 20.27 -17.62 -13.53
CA ASN A 370 20.42 -17.91 -14.95
C ASN A 370 19.26 -18.78 -15.48
N SER A 371 18.21 -18.97 -14.67
CA SER A 371 17.01 -19.68 -15.09
C SER A 371 16.47 -19.05 -16.36
N ALA A 372 15.94 -19.89 -17.25
CA ALA A 372 15.17 -19.41 -18.38
C ALA A 372 13.77 -18.89 -17.95
N ARG A 373 13.37 -19.04 -16.69
CA ARG A 373 12.02 -18.76 -16.20
C ARG A 373 11.95 -17.53 -15.30
N HIS A 374 11.18 -16.54 -15.76
CA HIS A 374 10.85 -15.30 -15.05
C HIS A 374 9.35 -14.99 -15.08
N VAL A 375 8.52 -16.01 -15.30
CA VAL A 375 7.06 -15.93 -15.32
C VAL A 375 6.47 -17.07 -14.49
N GLY A 376 5.40 -16.78 -13.75
CA GLY A 376 4.58 -17.76 -13.06
C GLY A 376 3.15 -17.26 -12.99
N ILE A 377 2.23 -17.92 -13.69
CA ILE A 377 0.86 -17.45 -13.91
C ILE A 377 -0.14 -18.53 -13.50
N VAL A 378 -1.17 -18.16 -12.75
CA VAL A 378 -2.35 -18.98 -12.48
C VAL A 378 -3.57 -18.16 -12.87
N ILE A 379 -4.51 -18.81 -13.56
CA ILE A 379 -5.81 -18.25 -13.93
C ILE A 379 -6.86 -19.28 -13.52
N ASP A 380 -7.65 -18.95 -12.50
CA ASP A 380 -8.88 -19.67 -12.15
C ASP A 380 -10.08 -18.93 -12.77
N LEU A 381 -11.12 -19.66 -13.17
CA LEU A 381 -12.29 -19.07 -13.83
C LEU A 381 -13.58 -19.12 -13.01
N ALA A 382 -13.66 -19.94 -11.97
CA ALA A 382 -14.84 -20.13 -11.14
C ALA A 382 -14.55 -21.13 -10.03
N GLY A 383 -15.11 -20.93 -8.85
CA GLY A 383 -14.98 -21.91 -7.78
C GLY A 383 -14.83 -21.27 -6.42
N THR A 384 -15.09 -22.05 -5.38
CA THR A 384 -14.74 -21.65 -4.01
C THR A 384 -13.42 -22.31 -3.68
N ASP A 385 -12.36 -21.54 -3.81
CA ASP A 385 -10.99 -21.99 -3.85
C ASP A 385 -10.23 -21.68 -2.57
N THR A 386 -9.15 -22.42 -2.39
CA THR A 386 -8.23 -22.23 -1.28
C THR A 386 -6.81 -22.14 -1.81
N TYR A 387 -6.26 -20.94 -1.77
CA TYR A 387 -4.86 -20.66 -2.08
C TYR A 387 -4.02 -20.69 -0.81
N ALA A 388 -3.26 -21.77 -0.62
CA ALA A 388 -2.52 -22.07 0.59
C ALA A 388 -1.08 -22.52 0.31
N TYR A 389 -0.50 -23.25 1.28
CA TYR A 389 0.82 -23.86 1.22
C TYR A 389 0.88 -25.05 2.17
N ASP A 390 1.93 -25.86 2.06
CA ASP A 390 2.17 -26.95 3.00
C ASP A 390 2.64 -26.43 4.37
N GLU A 391 1.75 -26.54 5.35
CA GLU A 391 2.01 -26.12 6.74
C GLU A 391 2.92 -27.14 7.48
N VAL A 392 3.99 -26.64 8.09
CA VAL A 392 4.90 -27.37 8.98
C VAL A 392 4.99 -26.62 10.32
N LYS A 393 4.04 -26.92 11.22
CA LYS A 393 3.92 -26.20 12.50
C LYS A 393 5.15 -26.33 13.39
N GLY A 394 5.64 -25.19 13.87
CA GLY A 394 6.76 -25.06 14.80
C GLY A 394 6.36 -24.49 16.17
N PRO A 395 7.27 -24.51 17.16
CA PRO A 395 6.98 -23.98 18.51
C PRO A 395 6.68 -22.47 18.56
N GLY A 396 7.05 -21.72 17.53
CA GLY A 396 6.77 -20.29 17.40
C GLY A 396 5.36 -19.96 16.89
N ASP A 397 4.62 -20.95 16.40
CA ASP A 397 3.26 -20.80 15.86
C ASP A 397 2.24 -20.80 17.00
N THR A 398 2.22 -19.74 17.79
CA THR A 398 1.33 -19.59 18.96
C THR A 398 0.28 -18.52 18.74
N GLY A 399 -0.85 -18.61 19.43
CA GLY A 399 -1.92 -17.62 19.32
C GLY A 399 -2.58 -17.69 17.95
N HIS A 400 -2.76 -16.54 17.31
CA HIS A 400 -3.32 -16.40 15.95
C HIS A 400 -2.26 -16.21 14.86
N ARG A 401 -0.99 -16.52 15.14
CA ARG A 401 0.06 -16.56 14.11
C ARG A 401 -0.26 -17.61 13.05
N LEU A 402 0.04 -17.27 11.80
CA LEU A 402 -0.09 -18.22 10.68
C LEU A 402 0.87 -19.41 10.86
N PRO A 403 0.46 -20.65 10.55
CA PRO A 403 1.33 -21.81 10.63
C PRO A 403 2.60 -21.64 9.78
N SER A 404 3.76 -22.03 10.28
CA SER A 404 4.98 -21.97 9.47
C SER A 404 4.90 -22.93 8.27
N ASP A 405 5.67 -22.66 7.21
CA ASP A 405 6.02 -23.67 6.20
C ASP A 405 7.31 -24.40 6.60
N ALA A 406 7.88 -25.19 5.69
CA ALA A 406 9.14 -25.91 5.95
C ALA A 406 10.33 -25.00 6.31
N ALA A 407 10.30 -23.70 5.99
CA ALA A 407 11.35 -22.76 6.39
C ALA A 407 11.27 -22.44 7.89
N GLY A 408 10.08 -22.49 8.49
CA GLY A 408 9.88 -22.22 9.90
C GLY A 408 9.89 -20.73 10.25
N ARG A 409 10.11 -20.46 11.55
CA ARG A 409 10.23 -19.12 12.12
C ARG A 409 11.62 -18.89 12.69
N TYR A 410 12.08 -17.66 12.59
CA TYR A 410 13.29 -17.22 13.29
C TYR A 410 13.02 -17.22 14.80
N ALA A 411 13.64 -18.12 15.58
CA ALA A 411 13.32 -18.30 17.00
C ALA A 411 13.66 -17.08 17.91
N GLY A 412 14.34 -16.05 17.39
CA GLY A 412 14.89 -14.96 18.18
C GLY A 412 16.14 -15.37 18.96
N THR A 413 17.01 -14.40 19.27
CA THR A 413 18.08 -14.59 20.27
C THR A 413 17.86 -13.74 21.52
N ASN A 414 17.02 -12.70 21.40
CA ASN A 414 16.59 -11.83 22.47
C ASN A 414 15.06 -11.67 22.45
N TRP A 415 14.50 -11.10 23.52
CA TRP A 415 13.07 -10.79 23.58
C TRP A 415 12.68 -9.70 22.54
N PRO A 416 11.50 -9.80 21.89
CA PRO A 416 10.99 -8.79 20.97
C PRO A 416 11.03 -7.38 21.58
N GLY A 417 11.69 -6.43 20.92
CA GLY A 417 11.90 -5.07 21.45
C GLY A 417 13.25 -4.80 22.13
N GLN A 418 14.18 -5.77 22.18
CA GLN A 418 15.63 -5.52 22.36
C GLN A 418 16.38 -5.58 21.02
N GLY A 419 15.78 -5.03 19.95
CA GLY A 419 16.29 -5.14 18.58
C GLY A 419 16.02 -6.50 17.91
N ASP A 420 15.07 -7.28 18.46
CA ASP A 420 14.59 -8.54 17.88
C ASP A 420 13.13 -8.35 17.46
N SER A 421 12.75 -8.79 16.26
CA SER A 421 11.38 -8.72 15.73
C SER A 421 10.50 -9.88 16.18
N GLY A 422 11.07 -10.84 16.92
CA GLY A 422 10.35 -12.01 17.46
C GLY A 422 10.29 -13.19 16.50
N PRO A 423 9.44 -14.19 16.81
CA PRO A 423 9.27 -15.40 16.02
C PRO A 423 8.57 -15.16 14.68
N ILE A 424 9.21 -14.36 13.82
CA ILE A 424 8.72 -14.03 12.47
C ILE A 424 9.02 -15.19 11.51
N SER A 425 8.17 -15.36 10.50
CA SER A 425 8.38 -16.31 9.42
C SER A 425 9.68 -16.01 8.67
N ILE A 426 10.42 -17.06 8.32
CA ILE A 426 11.58 -16.95 7.42
C ILE A 426 11.32 -17.58 6.05
N SER A 427 10.04 -17.77 5.70
CA SER A 427 9.64 -18.12 4.33
C SER A 427 10.15 -17.06 3.36
N GLU A 428 10.87 -17.52 2.34
CA GLU A 428 11.31 -16.72 1.20
C GLU A 428 10.61 -17.11 -0.10
N THR A 429 9.62 -18.02 -0.03
CA THR A 429 8.87 -18.53 -1.17
C THR A 429 7.74 -17.57 -1.53
N PRO A 430 7.79 -16.92 -2.71
CA PRO A 430 6.69 -16.11 -3.19
C PRO A 430 5.51 -17.00 -3.60
N ARG A 431 4.29 -16.60 -3.27
CA ARG A 431 3.04 -17.35 -3.56
C ARG A 431 1.93 -16.39 -3.93
N GLN A 432 0.83 -16.89 -4.48
CA GLN A 432 -0.37 -16.10 -4.78
C GLN A 432 -0.02 -14.83 -5.57
N GLY A 433 0.55 -15.03 -6.76
CA GLY A 433 0.97 -13.90 -7.59
C GLY A 433 2.20 -13.12 -7.09
N GLY A 434 2.92 -13.63 -6.09
CA GLY A 434 4.15 -13.00 -5.60
C GLY A 434 5.34 -13.18 -6.54
N ALA A 435 6.17 -12.15 -6.70
CA ALA A 435 7.30 -12.19 -7.61
C ALA A 435 8.61 -11.72 -6.97
N ARG A 436 9.65 -12.54 -7.14
CA ARG A 436 11.05 -12.13 -7.03
C ARG A 436 11.73 -12.30 -8.38
N MET A 437 12.24 -11.20 -8.93
CA MET A 437 12.92 -11.18 -10.22
C MET A 437 12.12 -11.82 -11.37
N GLY A 438 10.89 -11.37 -11.59
CA GLY A 438 10.03 -11.86 -12.66
C GLY A 438 8.61 -11.28 -12.59
N TYR A 439 7.70 -11.91 -13.31
CA TYR A 439 6.26 -11.65 -13.31
C TYR A 439 5.53 -12.81 -12.64
N GLY A 440 4.99 -12.56 -11.46
CA GLY A 440 4.10 -13.49 -10.76
C GLY A 440 2.68 -12.94 -10.85
N MET A 441 1.73 -13.71 -11.37
CA MET A 441 0.34 -13.27 -11.48
C MET A 441 -0.62 -14.38 -11.12
N LEU A 442 -1.60 -14.05 -10.30
CA LEU A 442 -2.77 -14.86 -10.01
C LEU A 442 -4.01 -14.07 -10.43
N PHE A 443 -4.82 -14.66 -11.30
CA PHE A 443 -6.13 -14.15 -11.69
C PHE A 443 -7.17 -15.15 -11.20
N ASP A 444 -7.93 -14.78 -10.18
CA ASP A 444 -9.20 -15.41 -9.89
C ASP A 444 -10.30 -14.64 -10.62
N LEU A 445 -10.98 -15.31 -11.55
CA LEU A 445 -12.10 -14.73 -12.29
C LEU A 445 -13.45 -15.24 -11.79
N GLY A 446 -13.46 -16.07 -10.74
CA GLY A 446 -14.65 -16.54 -10.08
C GLY A 446 -15.45 -15.40 -9.43
N PRO A 447 -16.78 -15.53 -9.31
CA PRO A 447 -17.62 -14.64 -8.51
C PRO A 447 -17.88 -15.16 -7.09
N GLU A 448 -17.22 -16.25 -6.69
CA GLU A 448 -17.38 -16.90 -5.39
C GLU A 448 -16.32 -16.40 -4.40
N GLY A 449 -16.58 -16.50 -3.10
CA GLY A 449 -15.60 -16.07 -2.09
C GLY A 449 -14.54 -17.13 -1.79
N ASP A 450 -13.30 -16.70 -1.71
CA ASP A 450 -12.11 -17.54 -1.65
C ASP A 450 -11.27 -17.30 -0.38
N HIS A 451 -10.28 -18.18 -0.21
CA HIS A 451 -9.35 -18.07 0.90
C HIS A 451 -7.90 -18.04 0.45
N TYR A 452 -7.29 -16.87 0.58
CA TYR A 452 -5.88 -16.61 0.29
C TYR A 452 -5.07 -16.61 1.57
N ARG A 453 -4.24 -17.63 1.79
CA ARG A 453 -3.36 -17.72 2.96
C ARG A 453 -1.90 -17.92 2.58
N SER A 454 -1.03 -17.00 3.00
CA SER A 454 0.42 -17.13 2.83
C SER A 454 1.20 -16.56 4.01
N LEU A 455 2.53 -16.66 3.99
CA LEU A 455 3.41 -16.09 5.00
C LEU A 455 3.99 -14.76 4.53
N ARG A 456 4.99 -14.79 3.65
CA ARG A 456 5.70 -13.60 3.19
C ARG A 456 5.84 -13.58 1.69
N MET A 457 6.10 -12.40 1.14
CA MET A 457 6.43 -12.20 -0.27
C MET A 457 5.35 -12.72 -1.22
N SER A 458 4.08 -12.60 -0.85
CA SER A 458 2.96 -13.25 -1.53
C SER A 458 1.81 -12.30 -1.78
N GLN A 459 0.70 -12.74 -2.37
CA GLN A 459 -0.51 -11.92 -2.57
C GLN A 459 -0.19 -10.63 -3.33
N GLY A 460 0.37 -10.80 -4.54
CA GLY A 460 0.76 -9.69 -5.39
C GLY A 460 2.02 -8.93 -4.94
N PHE A 461 2.86 -9.48 -4.06
CA PHE A 461 4.10 -8.82 -3.66
C PHE A 461 5.16 -8.79 -4.78
N GLY A 462 5.74 -7.63 -5.09
CA GLY A 462 6.82 -7.48 -6.08
C GLY A 462 8.16 -7.12 -5.47
N VAL A 463 9.20 -7.93 -5.69
CA VAL A 463 10.59 -7.54 -5.42
C VAL A 463 11.49 -7.73 -6.63
N ALA A 464 12.07 -6.62 -7.10
CA ALA A 464 12.78 -6.62 -8.38
C ALA A 464 11.96 -7.21 -9.53
N GLY A 465 10.65 -7.08 -9.48
CA GLY A 465 9.69 -7.79 -10.33
C GLY A 465 8.30 -7.20 -10.16
N VAL A 466 7.32 -7.83 -10.80
CA VAL A 466 5.91 -7.46 -10.64
C VAL A 466 5.12 -8.64 -10.09
N GLY A 467 4.49 -8.43 -8.94
CA GLY A 467 3.51 -9.36 -8.38
C GLY A 467 2.10 -8.84 -8.58
N VAL A 468 1.17 -9.72 -8.95
CA VAL A 468 -0.25 -9.41 -9.14
C VAL A 468 -1.12 -10.48 -8.51
N LEU A 469 -2.06 -10.08 -7.66
CA LEU A 469 -3.25 -10.86 -7.34
C LEU A 469 -4.46 -10.06 -7.81
N TYR A 470 -5.29 -10.66 -8.66
CA TYR A 470 -6.56 -10.12 -9.09
C TYR A 470 -7.66 -11.09 -8.69
N ASP A 471 -8.70 -10.57 -8.05
CA ASP A 471 -9.93 -11.26 -7.73
C ASP A 471 -11.11 -10.52 -8.39
N ALA A 472 -12.02 -11.27 -9.04
CA ALA A 472 -13.16 -10.70 -9.75
C ALA A 472 -14.41 -10.51 -8.86
N GLY A 473 -14.39 -11.10 -7.69
CA GLY A 473 -15.25 -10.80 -6.56
C GLY A 473 -15.68 -12.03 -5.78
N GLY A 474 -16.15 -11.81 -4.57
CA GLY A 474 -16.52 -12.87 -3.65
C GLY A 474 -16.87 -12.27 -2.30
N ASP A 475 -16.70 -13.01 -1.22
CA ASP A 475 -16.53 -12.42 0.12
C ASP A 475 -15.25 -13.09 0.65
N ASP A 476 -14.13 -12.40 0.50
CA ASP A 476 -12.80 -12.99 0.48
C ASP A 476 -12.04 -12.83 1.78
N VAL A 477 -11.11 -13.77 2.01
CA VAL A 477 -10.22 -13.70 3.16
C VAL A 477 -8.77 -13.74 2.70
N TYR A 478 -8.08 -12.61 2.87
CA TYR A 478 -6.65 -12.46 2.60
C TYR A 478 -5.85 -12.49 3.91
N GLU A 479 -5.11 -13.56 4.15
CA GLU A 479 -4.26 -13.75 5.33
C GLU A 479 -2.79 -13.84 4.94
N GLY A 480 -1.99 -12.85 5.36
CA GLY A 480 -0.54 -12.86 5.18
C GLY A 480 0.19 -12.41 6.44
N GLU A 481 1.49 -12.71 6.55
CA GLU A 481 2.30 -12.23 7.68
C GLU A 481 2.97 -10.89 7.36
N ALA A 482 3.80 -10.84 6.31
CA ALA A 482 4.48 -9.61 5.94
C ALA A 482 5.00 -9.58 4.50
N GLY A 483 4.97 -8.41 3.85
CA GLY A 483 5.33 -8.32 2.42
C GLY A 483 4.27 -8.99 1.57
N VAL A 484 3.03 -8.54 1.74
CA VAL A 484 1.84 -9.16 1.12
C VAL A 484 0.86 -8.10 0.66
N GLN A 485 -0.21 -8.50 -0.04
CA GLN A 485 -1.35 -7.64 -0.36
C GLN A 485 -0.91 -6.39 -1.12
N GLY A 486 -0.32 -6.62 -2.30
CA GLY A 486 0.07 -5.55 -3.22
C GLY A 486 1.27 -4.71 -2.77
N SER A 487 2.23 -5.31 -2.07
CA SER A 487 3.41 -4.57 -1.54
C SER A 487 4.64 -4.69 -2.44
N ALA A 488 5.57 -3.74 -2.38
CA ALA A 488 6.69 -3.70 -3.33
C ALA A 488 8.06 -3.20 -2.81
N ILE A 489 9.14 -3.72 -3.42
CA ILE A 489 10.54 -3.27 -3.29
C ILE A 489 11.18 -3.27 -4.70
N PHE A 490 11.66 -2.14 -5.21
CA PHE A 490 12.28 -2.08 -6.55
C PHE A 490 11.43 -2.78 -7.63
N GLY A 491 10.13 -2.55 -7.64
CA GLY A 491 9.17 -3.35 -8.40
C GLY A 491 7.75 -2.83 -8.23
N VAL A 492 6.78 -3.57 -8.75
CA VAL A 492 5.37 -3.26 -8.59
C VAL A 492 4.69 -4.41 -7.85
N GLY A 493 3.88 -4.08 -6.85
CA GLY A 493 2.98 -5.03 -6.22
C GLY A 493 1.57 -4.55 -6.40
N LEU A 494 0.68 -5.43 -6.87
CA LEU A 494 -0.72 -5.14 -7.10
C LEU A 494 -1.60 -6.23 -6.47
N LEU A 495 -2.51 -5.83 -5.59
CA LEU A 495 -3.69 -6.60 -5.26
C LEU A 495 -4.89 -5.79 -5.73
N LEU A 496 -5.77 -6.42 -6.51
CA LEU A 496 -6.98 -5.80 -7.04
C LEU A 496 -8.16 -6.73 -6.74
N ASP A 497 -9.05 -6.29 -5.86
CA ASP A 497 -10.36 -6.90 -5.63
C ASP A 497 -11.45 -6.05 -6.29
N GLN A 498 -12.45 -6.71 -6.87
CA GLN A 498 -13.50 -6.05 -7.65
C GLN A 498 -14.85 -5.99 -6.93
N LYS A 499 -15.13 -6.89 -5.99
CA LYS A 499 -16.40 -6.92 -5.25
C LYS A 499 -16.26 -7.80 -4.02
N GLY A 500 -16.84 -7.39 -2.92
CA GLY A 500 -17.11 -8.33 -1.85
C GLY A 500 -17.39 -7.69 -0.53
N ASN A 501 -17.27 -8.43 0.56
CA ASN A 501 -17.08 -7.87 1.89
C ASN A 501 -15.86 -8.59 2.47
N ASP A 502 -14.71 -8.02 2.19
CA ASP A 502 -13.45 -8.71 2.22
C ASP A 502 -12.72 -8.46 3.53
N THR A 503 -11.84 -9.38 3.87
CA THR A 503 -11.07 -9.31 5.11
C THR A 503 -9.59 -9.50 4.82
N TYR A 504 -8.86 -8.39 4.90
CA TYR A 504 -7.41 -8.31 4.76
C TYR A 504 -6.74 -8.34 6.13
N LYS A 505 -6.03 -9.42 6.43
CA LYS A 505 -5.28 -9.61 7.69
C LYS A 505 -3.79 -9.67 7.46
N THR A 506 -3.05 -8.88 8.24
CA THR A 506 -1.59 -8.81 8.14
C THR A 506 -0.91 -8.36 9.43
N TYR A 507 0.42 -8.34 9.45
CA TYR A 507 1.21 -7.73 10.53
C TYR A 507 2.00 -6.52 10.03
N SER A 508 2.75 -6.67 8.94
CA SER A 508 3.69 -5.64 8.49
C SER A 508 3.93 -5.60 6.98
N TYR A 509 4.31 -4.43 6.45
CA TYR A 509 4.75 -4.25 5.06
C TYR A 509 3.72 -4.79 4.05
N ALA A 510 2.48 -4.35 4.19
CA ALA A 510 1.32 -4.94 3.52
C ALA A 510 0.28 -3.90 3.12
N GLN A 511 -0.78 -4.32 2.41
CA GLN A 511 -1.94 -3.47 2.08
C GLN A 511 -1.51 -2.23 1.30
N GLY A 512 -0.90 -2.46 0.13
CA GLY A 512 -0.41 -1.39 -0.74
C GLY A 512 0.83 -0.69 -0.19
N PHE A 513 1.81 -1.41 0.36
CA PHE A 513 3.02 -0.80 0.91
C PHE A 513 4.14 -0.65 -0.14
N GLY A 514 4.81 0.50 -0.15
CA GLY A 514 5.94 0.81 -1.05
C GLY A 514 7.25 1.09 -0.32
N PHE A 515 8.25 0.21 -0.47
CA PHE A 515 9.64 0.49 -0.09
C PHE A 515 10.40 1.21 -1.21
N SER A 516 11.68 1.55 -1.02
CA SER A 516 12.53 2.18 -2.03
C SER A 516 12.35 1.62 -3.45
N ARG A 517 12.05 2.52 -4.41
CA ARG A 517 11.71 2.21 -5.82
C ARG A 517 10.59 1.18 -6.01
N GLY A 518 9.79 0.92 -4.99
CA GLY A 518 8.60 0.10 -5.05
C GLY A 518 7.36 0.97 -5.24
N VAL A 519 6.42 0.48 -6.06
CA VAL A 519 5.04 0.96 -6.10
C VAL A 519 4.16 -0.17 -5.62
N GLY A 520 3.58 -0.04 -4.43
CA GLY A 520 2.65 -1.00 -3.86
C GLY A 520 1.22 -0.47 -3.96
N VAL A 521 0.30 -1.27 -4.49
CA VAL A 521 -1.10 -0.93 -4.70
C VAL A 521 -1.98 -2.03 -4.14
N LEU A 522 -2.88 -1.66 -3.23
CA LEU A 522 -4.10 -2.40 -2.96
C LEU A 522 -5.26 -1.56 -3.49
N TYR A 523 -6.06 -2.14 -4.36
CA TYR A 523 -7.28 -1.53 -4.89
C TYR A 523 -8.45 -2.45 -4.57
N ASP A 524 -9.43 -1.93 -3.84
CA ASP A 524 -10.73 -2.54 -3.60
C ASP A 524 -11.81 -1.66 -4.22
N ALA A 525 -12.76 -2.27 -4.91
CA ALA A 525 -13.66 -1.55 -5.81
C ALA A 525 -15.06 -1.31 -5.25
N ASP A 526 -15.51 -2.14 -4.31
CA ASP A 526 -16.87 -2.19 -3.77
C ASP A 526 -16.92 -3.17 -2.59
N GLY A 527 -17.40 -2.75 -1.43
CA GLY A 527 -17.61 -3.70 -0.35
C GLY A 527 -17.96 -3.12 1.00
N THR A 528 -17.65 -3.86 2.05
CA THR A 528 -17.69 -3.38 3.44
C THR A 528 -16.61 -4.16 4.17
N ASP A 529 -15.43 -3.58 4.12
CA ASP A 529 -14.18 -4.30 4.12
C ASP A 529 -13.43 -4.09 5.42
N LYS A 530 -12.53 -5.04 5.69
CA LYS A 530 -11.75 -5.05 6.94
C LYS A 530 -10.27 -5.09 6.64
N TYR A 531 -9.62 -3.97 6.85
CA TYR A 531 -8.17 -3.81 6.76
C TYR A 531 -7.53 -3.94 8.14
N LEU A 532 -7.17 -5.17 8.50
CA LEU A 532 -6.75 -5.55 9.85
C LEU A 532 -5.24 -5.83 9.91
N ALA A 533 -4.47 -4.83 10.36
CA ALA A 533 -3.09 -5.04 10.75
C ALA A 533 -2.97 -5.29 12.27
N ASP A 534 -2.21 -6.31 12.65
CA ASP A 534 -2.05 -6.70 14.05
C ASP A 534 -1.46 -5.55 14.90
N VAL A 535 -2.17 -5.21 15.98
CA VAL A 535 -1.83 -4.06 16.83
C VAL A 535 -0.61 -4.28 17.74
N GLY A 536 -0.12 -5.51 17.87
CA GLY A 536 1.05 -5.88 18.67
C GLY A 536 0.85 -5.94 20.18
N ASP A 537 -0.21 -5.33 20.72
CA ASP A 537 -0.52 -5.33 22.16
C ASP A 537 -1.43 -6.51 22.57
N PRO A 538 -0.94 -7.48 23.37
CA PRO A 538 -1.75 -8.59 23.87
C PRO A 538 -3.03 -8.20 24.59
N ARG A 539 -3.09 -7.01 25.21
CA ARG A 539 -4.29 -6.52 25.92
C ARG A 539 -5.38 -6.06 24.96
N ARG A 540 -5.02 -5.79 23.71
CA ARG A 540 -5.92 -5.45 22.60
C ARG A 540 -6.09 -6.64 21.63
N GLY A 541 -5.64 -7.84 22.01
CA GLY A 541 -5.69 -9.03 21.16
C GLY A 541 -4.57 -9.14 20.12
N GLY A 542 -3.61 -8.21 20.11
CA GLY A 542 -2.45 -8.25 19.22
C GLY A 542 -1.35 -9.21 19.68
N ASP A 543 -0.44 -9.53 18.77
CA ASP A 543 0.68 -10.43 19.00
C ASP A 543 2.02 -9.67 18.94
N PRO A 544 2.89 -9.73 19.98
CA PRO A 544 4.08 -8.89 20.10
C PRO A 544 5.24 -9.37 19.22
N ILE A 545 5.02 -9.39 17.90
CA ILE A 545 6.02 -9.56 16.85
C ILE A 545 6.14 -8.27 16.04
N TYR A 546 7.22 -8.11 15.27
CA TYR A 546 7.54 -6.87 14.56
C TYR A 546 7.57 -5.63 15.48
N VAL A 547 7.93 -5.80 16.76
CA VAL A 547 7.82 -4.75 17.78
C VAL A 547 8.55 -3.46 17.37
N SER A 548 7.81 -2.36 17.39
CA SER A 548 8.31 -1.03 17.06
C SER A 548 9.20 -0.46 18.14
N SER A 549 10.29 0.17 17.73
CA SER A 549 11.17 0.94 18.61
C SER A 549 10.49 2.21 19.15
N GLN A 550 9.43 2.69 18.49
CA GLN A 550 8.61 3.81 18.97
C GLN A 550 7.65 3.40 20.09
N MET A 551 7.25 2.12 20.11
CA MET A 551 6.37 1.56 21.14
C MET A 551 6.93 0.21 21.63
N PRO A 552 8.07 0.23 22.33
CA PRO A 552 8.67 -0.98 22.84
C PRO A 552 7.79 -1.54 23.96
N CYS A 553 7.54 -2.86 23.91
CA CYS A 553 6.88 -3.58 24.98
C CYS A 553 7.54 -3.28 26.35
N THR A 554 6.78 -2.71 27.27
CA THR A 554 7.23 -2.50 28.65
C THR A 554 6.76 -3.66 29.52
N LEU A 555 7.65 -4.31 30.29
CA LEU A 555 7.32 -5.13 31.48
C LEU A 555 8.54 -5.55 32.33
N PRO A 556 8.34 -6.02 33.58
CA PRO A 556 9.35 -6.77 34.33
C PRO A 556 9.80 -8.03 33.56
N ALA A 557 11.07 -8.41 33.70
CA ALA A 557 11.73 -9.45 32.90
C ALA A 557 11.10 -10.87 33.00
N ASP A 558 10.18 -11.10 33.94
CA ASP A 558 9.62 -12.40 34.32
C ASP A 558 8.09 -12.51 34.13
N ALA A 559 7.42 -11.50 33.59
CA ALA A 559 5.97 -11.50 33.48
C ALA A 559 5.42 -12.28 32.25
N PRO A 560 4.25 -12.96 32.38
CA PRO A 560 3.58 -13.66 31.29
C PRO A 560 3.29 -12.76 30.08
N LEU A 561 3.27 -13.35 28.87
CA LEU A 561 2.91 -12.67 27.60
C LEU A 561 1.64 -11.83 27.71
N ALA A 562 0.58 -12.38 28.31
CA ALA A 562 -0.71 -11.72 28.47
C ALA A 562 -0.72 -10.52 29.44
N GLN A 563 0.34 -10.31 30.21
CA GLN A 563 0.42 -9.19 31.16
C GLN A 563 1.16 -7.99 30.58
N ARG A 564 1.65 -8.06 29.33
CA ARG A 564 2.51 -7.02 28.74
C ARG A 564 1.75 -5.79 28.29
N ASN A 565 2.37 -4.62 28.45
CA ASN A 565 1.77 -3.34 28.09
C ASN A 565 2.69 -2.50 27.20
N ASN A 566 2.09 -1.52 26.51
CA ASN A 566 2.78 -0.58 25.62
C ASN A 566 3.55 -1.27 24.48
N CYS A 567 3.01 -2.37 23.95
CA CYS A 567 3.55 -3.04 22.77
C CYS A 567 2.87 -2.47 21.53
N GLY A 568 3.63 -2.11 20.50
CA GLY A 568 3.08 -1.81 19.18
C GLY A 568 3.88 -2.51 18.09
N SER A 569 3.20 -3.08 17.10
CA SER A 569 3.81 -3.59 15.87
C SER A 569 4.31 -2.45 14.99
N THR A 570 5.43 -2.69 14.30
CA THR A 570 5.92 -1.88 13.17
C THR A 570 5.13 -2.30 11.95
N SER A 571 4.04 -1.60 11.65
CA SER A 571 3.11 -2.04 10.61
C SER A 571 3.67 -1.70 9.23
N PHE A 572 3.79 -0.42 8.88
CA PHE A 572 3.93 0.03 7.49
C PHE A 572 2.89 -0.63 6.58
N VAL A 573 1.64 -0.28 6.79
CA VAL A 573 0.46 -0.85 6.11
C VAL A 573 -0.51 0.24 5.64
N GLN A 574 -1.45 -0.15 4.78
CA GLN A 574 -2.58 0.69 4.36
C GLN A 574 -2.09 1.94 3.63
N GLY A 575 -1.45 1.70 2.49
CA GLY A 575 -0.91 2.76 1.65
C GLY A 575 0.34 3.40 2.22
N ALA A 576 1.19 2.66 2.93
CA ALA A 576 2.38 3.22 3.59
C ALA A 576 3.61 3.29 2.67
N GLY A 577 4.37 4.38 2.75
CA GLY A 577 5.65 4.55 2.04
C GLY A 577 6.85 4.57 2.98
N PHE A 578 7.92 3.82 2.66
CA PHE A 578 9.10 3.71 3.53
C PHE A 578 10.43 3.77 2.76
N GLY A 579 11.32 4.64 3.21
CA GLY A 579 12.72 4.70 2.79
C GLY A 579 13.71 4.30 3.87
N ARG A 580 14.87 3.81 3.43
CA ARG A 580 15.97 3.45 4.31
C ARG A 580 16.74 4.69 4.78
N ARG A 581 16.58 5.01 6.05
CA ARG A 581 17.45 5.96 6.76
C ARG A 581 18.64 5.25 7.41
N ALA A 582 19.77 5.19 6.72
CA ALA A 582 20.98 4.54 7.24
C ALA A 582 21.63 5.30 8.41
N SER A 583 22.22 4.56 9.36
CA SER A 583 23.17 5.14 10.32
C SER A 583 24.52 5.36 9.64
N CYS A 584 25.27 6.36 10.12
CA CYS A 584 26.58 6.73 9.58
C CYS A 584 27.68 6.68 10.66
N GLY A 585 28.06 5.46 11.08
CA GLY A 585 29.11 5.18 12.05
C GLY A 585 30.14 4.16 11.58
N ALA A 586 31.10 3.83 12.45
CA ALA A 586 32.12 2.82 12.14
C ALA A 586 31.48 1.43 12.01
N GLY A 587 31.44 0.89 10.79
CA GLY A 587 30.82 -0.39 10.48
C GLY A 587 29.49 -0.29 9.73
N ASP A 588 28.92 0.91 9.60
CA ASP A 588 27.72 1.15 8.80
C ASP A 588 28.04 1.38 7.32
N ASP A 589 27.08 1.14 6.43
CA ASP A 589 27.25 1.37 4.98
C ASP A 589 27.04 2.83 4.55
N CYS A 590 26.41 3.66 5.40
CA CYS A 590 26.04 5.05 5.14
C CYS A 590 25.21 5.25 3.85
N VAL A 591 24.34 4.30 3.48
CA VAL A 591 23.55 4.38 2.22
C VAL A 591 22.09 4.73 2.49
N TYR A 592 21.72 5.98 2.22
CA TYR A 592 20.32 6.38 2.20
C TYR A 592 19.61 5.79 0.97
N MET A 593 18.35 5.43 1.15
CA MET A 593 17.47 5.05 0.05
C MET A 593 16.10 5.68 0.28
N SER A 594 15.77 6.69 -0.51
CA SER A 594 14.46 7.33 -0.51
C SER A 594 13.37 6.28 -0.71
N GLY A 595 12.24 6.47 -0.04
CA GLY A 595 11.14 5.51 -0.06
C GLY A 595 10.41 5.44 -1.40
N GLY A 596 9.58 4.40 -1.52
CA GLY A 596 8.67 4.25 -2.66
C GLY A 596 7.30 4.83 -2.37
N PHE A 597 6.32 4.37 -3.15
CA PHE A 597 4.95 4.84 -3.09
C PHE A 597 4.03 3.68 -2.69
N GLY A 598 3.41 3.79 -1.52
CA GLY A 598 2.34 2.89 -1.10
C GLY A 598 0.97 3.54 -1.33
N ILE A 599 0.03 2.77 -1.88
CA ILE A 599 -1.33 3.19 -2.21
C ILE A 599 -2.32 2.14 -1.73
N LEU A 600 -3.27 2.55 -0.90
CA LEU A 600 -4.52 1.83 -0.68
C LEU A 600 -5.66 2.68 -1.26
N ARG A 601 -6.44 2.10 -2.15
CA ARG A 601 -7.68 2.70 -2.67
C ARG A 601 -8.82 1.73 -2.35
N ASP A 602 -9.70 2.13 -1.44
CA ASP A 602 -11.03 1.54 -1.28
C ASP A 602 -12.03 2.51 -1.92
N LYS A 603 -13.02 2.04 -2.67
CA LYS A 603 -13.90 2.90 -3.46
C LYS A 603 -15.31 3.04 -2.87
N ALA A 604 -15.76 2.17 -1.98
CA ALA A 604 -17.06 2.30 -1.33
C ALA A 604 -17.24 1.21 -0.27
N GLY A 605 -17.82 1.58 0.87
CA GLY A 605 -18.17 0.63 1.92
C GLY A 605 -18.30 1.27 3.29
N ASP A 606 -18.79 0.53 4.28
CA ASP A 606 -18.67 0.96 5.68
C ASP A 606 -17.45 0.28 6.32
N ASP A 607 -16.25 0.80 6.06
CA ASP A 607 -15.00 0.08 6.18
C ASP A 607 -14.33 0.20 7.55
N LEU A 608 -13.51 -0.80 7.87
CA LEU A 608 -12.76 -0.85 9.12
C LEU A 608 -11.25 -0.95 8.89
N TYR A 609 -10.54 0.10 9.30
CA TYR A 609 -9.09 0.19 9.26
C TYR A 609 -8.50 0.07 10.67
N THR A 610 -7.69 -0.95 10.91
CA THR A 610 -6.92 -1.08 12.16
C THR A 610 -5.43 -1.15 11.88
N ALA A 611 -4.65 -0.31 12.55
CA ALA A 611 -3.19 -0.31 12.45
C ALA A 611 -2.48 0.04 13.78
N SER A 612 -1.23 -0.41 13.90
CA SER A 612 -0.36 -0.09 15.04
C SER A 612 0.47 1.17 14.76
N VAL A 613 1.80 1.03 14.68
CA VAL A 613 2.74 2.10 14.38
C VAL A 613 2.99 2.11 12.89
N TYR A 614 3.00 3.29 12.28
CA TYR A 614 3.19 3.48 10.83
C TYR A 614 2.09 2.79 10.01
N GLY A 615 0.92 3.41 9.87
CA GLY A 615 -0.16 2.91 9.01
C GLY A 615 -1.03 4.03 8.46
N GLN A 616 -2.04 3.72 7.65
CA GLN A 616 -3.05 4.67 7.18
C GLN A 616 -2.42 5.90 6.49
N ALA A 617 -1.88 5.70 5.29
CA ALA A 617 -1.17 6.69 4.48
C ALA A 617 0.15 7.23 5.07
N THR A 618 0.77 6.52 6.02
CA THR A 618 2.01 7.00 6.63
C THR A 618 3.17 7.07 5.63
N SER A 619 4.11 7.97 5.91
CA SER A 619 5.36 8.08 5.17
C SER A 619 6.57 8.16 6.09
N TYR A 620 7.68 7.58 5.65
CA TYR A 620 8.95 7.64 6.37
C TYR A 620 10.13 7.74 5.40
N TRP A 621 11.01 8.74 5.57
CA TRP A 621 12.25 8.91 4.79
C TRP A 621 12.05 8.99 3.27
N PHE A 622 11.49 10.10 2.78
CA PHE A 622 11.14 10.30 1.36
C PHE A 622 10.19 9.24 0.78
N GLY A 623 9.57 8.42 1.64
CA GLY A 623 8.46 7.56 1.23
C GLY A 623 7.20 8.38 0.97
N VAL A 624 6.33 7.84 0.15
CA VAL A 624 5.00 8.39 -0.13
C VAL A 624 3.95 7.42 0.33
N GLY A 625 3.02 7.88 1.17
CA GLY A 625 1.83 7.12 1.53
C GLY A 625 0.54 7.78 1.05
N LEU A 626 -0.34 6.97 0.47
CA LEU A 626 -1.68 7.35 0.04
C LEU A 626 -2.70 6.31 0.52
N LEU A 627 -3.68 6.76 1.29
CA LEU A 627 -4.93 6.03 1.54
C LEU A 627 -6.04 6.91 0.97
N ALA A 628 -6.80 6.37 0.04
CA ALA A 628 -7.96 7.03 -0.54
C ALA A 628 -9.17 6.13 -0.34
N ASP A 629 -10.05 6.53 0.56
CA ASP A 629 -11.33 5.91 0.79
C ASP A 629 -12.40 6.57 -0.09
N GLY A 630 -13.46 5.83 -0.40
CA GLY A 630 -14.61 6.27 -1.16
C GLY A 630 -15.67 6.88 -0.27
N ALA A 631 -16.93 6.55 -0.58
CA ALA A 631 -18.05 6.97 0.23
C ALA A 631 -18.45 5.83 1.17
N GLY A 632 -18.73 6.18 2.43
CA GLY A 632 -18.85 5.16 3.45
C GLY A 632 -19.30 5.65 4.81
N LYS A 633 -19.18 4.78 5.80
CA LYS A 633 -19.23 5.15 7.21
C LYS A 633 -18.07 4.43 7.89
N ASP A 634 -16.92 5.06 7.81
CA ASP A 634 -15.65 4.38 7.98
C ASP A 634 -15.12 4.54 9.39
N THR A 635 -14.39 3.53 9.83
CA THR A 635 -13.77 3.52 11.16
C THR A 635 -12.28 3.31 11.05
N TYR A 636 -11.51 4.29 11.50
CA TYR A 636 -10.07 4.25 11.53
C TYR A 636 -9.54 4.16 12.98
N ASP A 637 -9.01 3.00 13.39
CA ASP A 637 -8.32 2.79 14.67
C ASP A 637 -6.80 2.63 14.48
N GLY A 638 -6.08 3.74 14.61
CA GLY A 638 -4.63 3.80 14.52
C GLY A 638 -3.94 4.04 15.86
N THR A 639 -2.67 3.64 15.99
CA THR A 639 -1.94 3.80 17.26
C THR A 639 -0.95 4.99 17.25
N TYR A 640 0.05 5.01 16.37
CA TYR A 640 1.11 6.05 16.36
C TYR A 640 1.69 6.24 14.95
N TYR A 641 1.86 7.47 14.46
CA TYR A 641 2.25 7.76 13.07
C TYR A 641 1.25 7.17 12.08
N VAL A 642 -0.01 7.59 12.25
CA VAL A 642 -1.18 7.09 11.53
C VAL A 642 -2.05 8.25 11.02
N LEU A 643 -3.04 7.93 10.18
CA LEU A 643 -4.04 8.86 9.65
C LEU A 643 -3.38 10.03 8.90
N GLY A 644 -2.68 9.73 7.81
CA GLY A 644 -2.02 10.74 6.97
C GLY A 644 -0.79 11.39 7.61
N SER A 645 -0.22 10.79 8.66
CA SER A 645 0.95 11.34 9.37
C SER A 645 2.25 10.66 8.98
N GLY A 646 3.32 11.45 8.86
CA GLY A 646 4.62 10.94 8.40
C GLY A 646 5.81 11.60 9.10
N ALA A 647 7.00 11.06 8.82
CA ALA A 647 8.26 11.53 9.40
C ALA A 647 9.43 11.56 8.41
N HIS A 648 10.33 12.51 8.63
CA HIS A 648 11.62 12.60 7.96
C HIS A 648 11.49 12.75 6.43
N PHE A 649 11.07 13.92 5.96
CA PHE A 649 10.94 14.24 4.53
C PHE A 649 9.92 13.35 3.80
N GLY A 650 8.94 12.79 4.50
CA GLY A 650 7.90 11.96 3.88
C GLY A 650 6.82 12.79 3.20
N LEU A 651 6.01 12.13 2.37
CA LEU A 651 4.77 12.69 1.83
C LEU A 651 3.61 11.77 2.20
N SER A 652 2.63 12.27 2.93
CA SER A 652 1.44 11.51 3.35
C SER A 652 0.16 12.21 2.93
N VAL A 653 -0.76 11.46 2.32
CA VAL A 653 -2.08 11.96 1.94
C VAL A 653 -3.13 10.91 2.30
N LEU A 654 -4.05 11.27 3.19
CA LEU A 654 -5.30 10.52 3.40
C LEU A 654 -6.43 11.32 2.76
N LEU A 655 -7.22 10.66 1.90
CA LEU A 655 -8.43 11.20 1.29
C LEU A 655 -9.61 10.33 1.71
N ASP A 656 -10.70 10.95 2.11
CA ASP A 656 -11.98 10.29 2.39
C ASP A 656 -13.08 11.07 1.65
N GLU A 657 -13.88 10.40 0.79
CA GLU A 657 -14.73 11.08 -0.20
C GLU A 657 -16.13 11.46 0.31
N ALA A 658 -16.66 10.80 1.35
CA ALA A 658 -17.90 11.17 2.06
C ALA A 658 -18.25 10.12 3.12
N GLY A 659 -18.80 10.53 4.26
CA GLY A 659 -19.26 9.56 5.25
C GLY A 659 -19.51 10.17 6.61
N ASP A 660 -20.13 9.43 7.54
CA ASP A 660 -20.17 9.84 8.96
C ASP A 660 -19.06 9.06 9.70
N ASP A 661 -17.82 9.53 9.65
CA ASP A 661 -16.62 8.72 9.89
C ASP A 661 -16.06 8.87 11.33
N ASP A 662 -15.35 7.84 11.81
CA ASP A 662 -14.66 7.83 13.12
C ASP A 662 -13.14 7.70 12.94
N TYR A 663 -12.43 8.77 13.29
CA TYR A 663 -10.98 8.85 13.23
C TYR A 663 -10.36 8.78 14.62
N THR A 664 -9.85 7.61 14.99
CA THR A 664 -9.23 7.40 16.30
C THR A 664 -7.71 7.18 16.20
N ALA A 665 -6.94 8.06 16.86
CA ALA A 665 -5.51 7.87 17.12
C ALA A 665 -5.21 7.84 18.62
N ARG A 666 -4.25 6.99 19.03
CA ARG A 666 -3.96 6.75 20.47
C ARG A 666 -2.73 7.47 21.00
N VAL A 667 -1.76 7.74 20.13
CA VAL A 667 -0.49 8.39 20.45
C VAL A 667 -0.23 9.54 19.49
N GLY A 668 0.38 10.61 20.00
CA GLY A 668 0.70 11.82 19.25
C GLY A 668 1.58 11.59 18.03
N THR A 669 1.71 12.60 17.20
CA THR A 669 2.18 12.50 15.81
C THR A 669 1.24 11.66 14.96
N SER A 670 -0.06 11.97 15.02
CA SER A 670 -1.12 11.26 14.31
C SER A 670 -2.22 12.22 13.87
N ILE A 671 -2.96 11.89 12.82
CA ILE A 671 -4.00 12.74 12.20
C ILE A 671 -3.40 13.98 11.53
N ALA A 672 -2.99 13.80 10.27
CA ALA A 672 -2.40 14.79 9.38
C ALA A 672 -1.16 15.53 9.91
N VAL A 673 -0.35 14.88 10.75
CA VAL A 673 0.86 15.51 11.30
C VAL A 673 2.05 15.34 10.37
N GLY A 674 2.58 16.46 9.91
CA GLY A 674 3.87 16.51 9.23
C GLY A 674 4.98 16.64 10.27
N HIS A 675 5.83 15.62 10.40
CA HIS A 675 6.99 15.66 11.30
C HIS A 675 8.33 15.66 10.54
N ASP A 676 9.27 16.51 10.93
CA ASP A 676 10.64 16.53 10.41
C ASP A 676 10.70 16.63 8.89
N TYR A 677 10.39 17.82 8.34
CA TYR A 677 10.37 18.12 6.90
C TYR A 677 9.34 17.33 6.09
N THR A 678 8.42 16.60 6.72
CA THR A 678 7.35 15.86 6.03
C THR A 678 6.20 16.78 5.67
N THR A 679 5.61 16.58 4.49
CA THR A 679 4.32 17.15 4.08
C THR A 679 3.19 16.13 4.29
N SER A 680 2.20 16.48 5.09
CA SER A 680 1.09 15.59 5.48
C SER A 680 -0.27 16.25 5.30
N TRP A 681 -1.20 15.51 4.70
CA TRP A 681 -2.58 15.91 4.48
C TRP A 681 -3.56 14.82 4.93
N LEU A 682 -4.64 15.25 5.57
CA LEU A 682 -5.90 14.52 5.64
C LEU A 682 -6.97 15.45 5.05
N VAL A 683 -7.71 14.95 4.07
CA VAL A 683 -8.83 15.65 3.47
C VAL A 683 -10.05 14.76 3.56
N ASP A 684 -11.05 15.25 4.27
CA ASP A 684 -12.34 14.61 4.44
C ASP A 684 -13.40 15.43 3.67
N PHE A 685 -14.24 14.73 2.91
CA PHE A 685 -15.31 15.30 2.09
C PHE A 685 -16.71 15.01 2.66
N GLY A 686 -16.86 15.16 3.97
CA GLY A 686 -18.05 15.59 4.67
C GLY A 686 -19.01 14.50 5.06
N GLY A 687 -19.43 14.49 6.31
CA GLY A 687 -20.71 13.96 6.77
C GLY A 687 -21.00 14.46 8.16
N ASN A 688 -20.78 13.69 9.22
CA ASN A 688 -20.77 14.20 10.59
C ASN A 688 -19.72 13.39 11.33
N ASP A 689 -18.52 13.93 11.34
CA ASP A 689 -17.31 13.18 11.54
C ASP A 689 -16.79 13.34 12.96
N VAL A 690 -16.23 12.27 13.51
CA VAL A 690 -15.74 12.24 14.88
C VAL A 690 -14.23 12.01 14.87
N PHE A 691 -13.50 13.02 15.31
CA PHE A 691 -12.05 13.00 15.39
C PHE A 691 -11.57 12.85 16.83
N HIS A 692 -11.00 11.69 17.15
CA HIS A 692 -10.37 11.37 18.43
C HIS A 692 -8.84 11.41 18.34
N GLY A 693 -8.28 12.58 18.64
CA GLY A 693 -6.84 12.85 18.60
C GLY A 693 -6.20 12.95 19.98
N PRO A 694 -4.95 12.47 20.16
CA PRO A 694 -4.15 12.77 21.34
C PRO A 694 -3.57 14.20 21.24
N ASN A 695 -2.52 14.50 22.01
CA ASN A 695 -1.68 15.65 21.71
C ASN A 695 -0.86 15.41 20.43
N LEU A 696 -0.39 16.48 19.79
CA LEU A 696 0.33 16.45 18.52
C LEU A 696 -0.52 15.77 17.43
N SER A 697 -1.61 16.45 17.05
CA SER A 697 -2.63 15.97 16.10
C SER A 697 -3.25 17.07 15.23
N PHE A 698 -4.20 16.70 14.38
CA PHE A 698 -5.10 17.59 13.63
C PHE A 698 -4.36 18.65 12.80
N GLY A 699 -3.57 18.19 11.83
CA GLY A 699 -2.89 19.10 10.90
C GLY A 699 -1.74 19.89 11.54
N THR A 700 -1.15 19.38 12.62
CA THR A 700 0.00 20.04 13.26
C THR A 700 1.28 19.85 12.44
N GLY A 701 2.03 20.92 12.21
CA GLY A 701 3.42 20.86 11.75
C GLY A 701 4.37 20.71 12.94
N ASN A 702 5.23 19.71 12.91
CA ASN A 702 6.17 19.43 13.99
C ASN A 702 7.61 19.34 13.51
N ALA A 703 8.53 20.02 14.19
CA ALA A 703 9.97 19.94 13.92
C ALA A 703 10.34 20.21 12.45
N ASN A 704 9.90 21.34 11.88
CA ASN A 704 10.04 21.70 10.46
C ASN A 704 9.16 20.90 9.49
N GLY A 705 8.19 20.12 9.98
CA GLY A 705 7.18 19.50 9.12
C GLY A 705 6.00 20.42 8.80
N LEU A 706 5.21 20.01 7.81
CA LEU A 706 4.00 20.67 7.31
C LEU A 706 2.81 19.71 7.48
N GLY A 707 1.84 20.07 8.33
CA GLY A 707 0.59 19.31 8.51
C GLY A 707 -0.61 20.13 8.06
N ALA A 708 -1.58 19.46 7.43
CA ALA A 708 -2.85 20.07 7.03
C ALA A 708 -4.01 19.08 7.22
N LEU A 709 -5.00 19.46 8.04
CA LEU A 709 -6.30 18.79 8.09
C LEU A 709 -7.32 19.72 7.44
N VAL A 710 -8.06 19.19 6.46
CA VAL A 710 -9.15 19.89 5.80
C VAL A 710 -10.40 19.02 5.87
N ASN A 711 -11.41 19.48 6.58
CA ASN A 711 -12.73 18.86 6.69
C ASN A 711 -13.76 19.71 5.93
N ILE A 712 -14.62 19.09 5.13
CA ILE A 712 -15.53 19.82 4.22
C ILE A 712 -16.97 19.31 4.38
N GLY A 713 -17.73 20.03 5.19
CA GLY A 713 -19.15 19.80 5.42
C GLY A 713 -19.36 18.92 6.63
N GLY A 714 -20.51 19.10 7.29
CA GLY A 714 -20.91 18.27 8.42
C GLY A 714 -21.13 19.02 9.71
N ASN A 715 -21.54 18.30 10.75
CA ASN A 715 -21.50 18.81 12.12
C ASN A 715 -20.54 17.92 12.90
N ASP A 716 -19.33 18.41 13.09
CA ASP A 716 -18.19 17.55 13.37
C ASP A 716 -17.73 17.67 14.82
N GLU A 717 -17.15 16.60 15.36
CA GLU A 717 -16.69 16.52 16.74
C GLU A 717 -15.17 16.35 16.80
N TYR A 718 -14.49 17.35 17.35
CA TYR A 718 -13.04 17.36 17.53
C TYR A 718 -12.65 17.16 18.99
N HIS A 719 -12.17 15.97 19.34
CA HIS A 719 -11.66 15.63 20.66
C HIS A 719 -10.14 15.61 20.66
N SER A 720 -9.51 16.54 21.39
CA SER A 720 -8.05 16.55 21.56
C SER A 720 -7.63 16.29 23.00
N GLY A 721 -6.81 15.26 23.19
CA GLY A 721 -6.18 14.93 24.46
C GLY A 721 -5.08 15.90 24.91
N GLY A 722 -4.59 16.80 24.05
CA GLY A 722 -3.59 17.78 24.45
C GLY A 722 -2.96 18.64 23.34
N GLU A 723 -2.02 19.50 23.73
CA GLU A 723 -1.28 20.37 22.80
C GLU A 723 0.06 19.73 22.39
N PRO A 724 0.59 19.99 21.18
CA PRO A 724 0.03 20.87 20.13
C PRO A 724 -1.12 20.19 19.35
N THR A 725 -2.08 20.95 18.83
CA THR A 725 -3.19 20.40 18.02
C THR A 725 -3.84 21.48 17.15
N LEU A 726 -4.78 21.12 16.27
CA LEU A 726 -5.66 22.00 15.48
C LEU A 726 -4.87 23.07 14.70
N GLY A 727 -4.03 22.60 13.76
CA GLY A 727 -3.26 23.46 12.88
C GLY A 727 -2.10 24.17 13.58
N CYS A 728 -1.48 23.53 14.58
CA CYS A 728 -0.38 24.14 15.31
C CYS A 728 0.94 24.09 14.51
N GLY A 729 1.68 25.19 14.49
CA GLY A 729 3.09 25.21 14.10
C GLY A 729 3.97 25.01 15.35
N ASN A 730 4.69 23.89 15.43
CA ASN A 730 5.54 23.54 16.57
C ASN A 730 6.95 23.12 16.12
N LEU A 731 7.91 24.05 16.12
CA LEU A 731 9.31 23.74 15.82
C LEU A 731 9.87 22.67 16.78
N SER A 732 9.29 22.54 17.98
CA SER A 732 9.58 21.49 18.96
C SER A 732 10.99 21.52 19.53
N THR A 733 11.10 21.24 20.84
CA THR A 733 12.40 21.06 21.49
C THR A 733 12.98 19.65 21.28
N GLU A 734 12.27 18.78 20.55
CA GLU A 734 12.74 17.43 20.20
C GLU A 734 13.92 17.46 19.23
N VAL A 735 14.03 18.54 18.44
CA VAL A 735 15.15 18.77 17.53
C VAL A 735 16.06 19.88 18.07
N ASP A 736 17.32 19.87 17.63
CA ASP A 736 18.23 20.99 17.90
C ASP A 736 17.72 22.23 17.15
N GLN A 737 17.16 23.18 17.88
CA GLN A 737 16.66 24.45 17.36
C GLN A 737 17.81 25.41 17.02
N ASP A 738 18.78 24.92 16.26
CA ASP A 738 19.93 25.70 15.83
C ASP A 738 19.50 26.83 14.86
N LYS A 739 20.46 27.68 14.50
CA LYS A 739 20.20 28.80 13.58
C LYS A 739 19.78 28.35 12.16
N ASN A 740 19.93 27.08 11.81
CA ASN A 740 19.54 26.58 10.49
C ASN A 740 18.08 26.12 10.53
N ARG A 741 17.69 25.29 11.50
CA ARG A 741 16.29 24.85 11.65
C ARG A 741 15.34 26.00 11.98
N GLN A 742 15.80 27.03 12.69
CA GLN A 742 15.00 28.24 12.95
C GLN A 742 14.64 29.04 11.68
N LYS A 743 15.28 28.78 10.54
CA LYS A 743 14.99 29.47 9.27
C LYS A 743 14.03 28.71 8.36
N VAL A 744 13.80 27.44 8.65
CA VAL A 744 12.95 26.56 7.86
C VAL A 744 11.54 26.60 8.45
N PRO A 745 10.49 26.74 7.63
CA PRO A 745 9.12 26.77 8.15
C PRO A 745 8.76 25.49 8.90
N THR A 746 7.95 25.64 9.94
CA THR A 746 7.15 24.58 10.56
C THR A 746 5.71 25.03 10.50
N THR A 747 4.88 24.35 9.70
CA THR A 747 3.55 24.86 9.38
C THR A 747 2.46 23.87 9.78
N GLY A 748 1.49 24.32 10.57
CA GLY A 748 0.24 23.58 10.79
C GLY A 748 -0.95 24.35 10.26
N ILE A 749 -1.86 23.66 9.59
CA ILE A 749 -3.12 24.21 9.07
C ILE A 749 -4.27 23.28 9.46
N PHE A 750 -5.34 23.87 9.97
CA PHE A 750 -6.61 23.21 10.20
C PHE A 750 -7.71 24.04 9.53
N VAL A 751 -8.55 23.40 8.73
CA VAL A 751 -9.69 24.03 8.08
C VAL A 751 -10.90 23.11 8.24
N ASP A 752 -11.95 23.64 8.83
CA ASP A 752 -13.30 23.10 8.74
C ASP A 752 -14.19 24.10 8.00
N VAL A 753 -15.02 23.60 7.09
CA VAL A 753 -16.06 24.35 6.40
C VAL A 753 -17.35 23.55 6.35
N GLY A 754 -18.28 23.82 7.25
CA GLY A 754 -19.53 23.06 7.31
C GLY A 754 -20.34 23.37 8.57
N GLY A 755 -21.58 22.90 8.59
CA GLY A 755 -22.54 22.87 9.71
C GLY A 755 -22.24 23.66 11.00
N THR A 756 -22.02 22.93 12.10
CA THR A 756 -21.98 23.43 13.48
C THR A 756 -21.21 22.45 14.35
N ASP A 757 -19.99 22.83 14.70
CA ASP A 757 -19.00 21.86 15.17
C ASP A 757 -18.76 21.95 16.66
N THR A 758 -18.22 20.89 17.23
CA THR A 758 -17.91 20.81 18.66
C THR A 758 -16.44 20.53 18.89
N TYR A 759 -15.90 21.22 19.90
CA TYR A 759 -14.48 21.16 20.23
C TYR A 759 -14.32 20.82 21.70
N ASP A 760 -13.87 19.59 21.98
CA ASP A 760 -13.56 19.11 23.33
C ASP A 760 -12.04 19.02 23.51
N LEU A 761 -11.47 20.08 24.09
CA LEU A 761 -10.03 20.21 24.29
C LEU A 761 -9.68 20.00 25.77
N ALA A 762 -8.92 18.93 26.05
CA ALA A 762 -8.63 18.48 27.42
C ALA A 762 -7.71 19.43 28.23
N VAL A 763 -7.20 20.51 27.64
CA VAL A 763 -6.25 21.45 28.28
C VAL A 763 -6.73 22.90 28.14
N ALA A 764 -6.63 23.64 29.24
CA ALA A 764 -6.84 25.09 29.22
C ALA A 764 -5.77 25.76 28.34
N SER A 765 -6.19 26.25 27.17
CA SER A 765 -5.37 27.05 26.26
C SER A 765 -5.72 28.53 26.38
N THR A 766 -4.75 29.40 26.11
CA THR A 766 -5.00 30.84 25.92
C THR A 766 -5.51 31.17 24.52
N ILE A 767 -5.45 30.21 23.60
CA ILE A 767 -5.95 30.32 22.23
C ILE A 767 -7.43 29.93 22.25
N VAL A 768 -8.29 30.83 21.78
CA VAL A 768 -9.72 30.56 21.61
C VAL A 768 -9.89 29.82 20.29
N ARG A 769 -10.37 28.58 20.36
CA ARG A 769 -10.66 27.70 19.23
C ARG A 769 -12.12 27.28 19.34
N GLY A 770 -12.80 27.08 18.22
CA GLY A 770 -14.18 26.64 18.22
C GLY A 770 -14.93 26.98 16.94
N ASP A 771 -16.20 26.56 16.92
CA ASP A 771 -17.20 26.79 15.87
C ASP A 771 -17.26 28.27 15.42
N ASP A 772 -17.22 28.48 14.10
CA ASP A 772 -17.24 29.79 13.43
C ASP A 772 -16.14 30.74 13.96
N GLN A 773 -14.95 30.21 14.23
CA GLN A 773 -13.77 30.98 14.65
C GLN A 773 -12.57 30.78 13.72
N SER A 774 -11.64 31.73 13.81
CA SER A 774 -10.29 31.57 13.30
C SER A 774 -9.26 31.90 14.38
N TRP A 775 -8.12 31.23 14.35
CA TRP A 775 -7.09 31.40 15.36
C TRP A 775 -5.68 31.23 14.80
N LEU A 776 -4.73 31.91 15.45
CA LEU A 776 -3.29 31.66 15.29
C LEU A 776 -2.85 30.62 16.32
N ASN A 777 -2.01 29.67 15.89
CA ASN A 777 -1.66 28.50 16.69
C ASN A 777 -0.17 28.18 16.63
N VAL A 778 0.65 29.01 17.27
CA VAL A 778 2.11 28.80 17.37
C VAL A 778 2.51 28.54 18.83
N ARG A 779 3.56 27.74 19.05
CA ARG A 779 4.02 27.35 20.39
C ARG A 779 4.94 28.39 21.01
N GLU A 780 5.88 28.90 20.24
CA GLU A 780 6.88 29.84 20.69
C GLU A 780 6.58 31.24 20.15
N PRO A 781 6.47 32.26 21.02
CA PRO A 781 6.17 33.61 20.55
C PRO A 781 7.34 34.17 19.74
N ALA A 782 7.06 35.00 18.72
CA ALA A 782 8.10 35.69 17.94
C ALA A 782 9.12 36.48 18.80
N ALA A 783 8.72 36.88 20.01
CA ALA A 783 9.60 37.49 21.01
C ALA A 783 10.74 36.58 21.51
N ALA A 784 10.61 35.26 21.37
CA ALA A 784 11.65 34.26 21.61
C ALA A 784 12.64 34.14 20.43
N GLY A 785 12.41 34.85 19.32
CA GLY A 785 13.26 34.87 18.14
C GLY A 785 12.98 33.75 17.12
N ILE A 786 11.94 32.94 17.36
CA ILE A 786 11.46 31.90 16.44
C ILE A 786 10.39 32.54 15.55
N THR A 787 10.69 32.68 14.26
CA THR A 787 9.77 33.28 13.25
C THR A 787 9.37 32.29 12.17
N SER A 788 9.76 31.03 12.32
CA SER A 788 9.52 29.93 11.38
C SER A 788 8.27 29.11 11.72
N GLU A 789 7.65 29.35 12.88
CA GLU A 789 6.38 28.70 13.21
C GLU A 789 5.23 29.45 12.53
N HIS A 790 4.51 28.73 11.69
CA HIS A 790 3.29 29.16 11.02
C HIS A 790 2.18 28.22 11.48
N GLY A 791 1.13 28.74 12.10
CA GLY A 791 0.08 27.88 12.62
C GLY A 791 -1.23 28.63 12.61
N ALA A 792 -2.25 28.04 11.98
CA ALA A 792 -3.59 28.59 11.98
C ALA A 792 -4.63 27.47 11.94
N GLY A 793 -5.76 27.75 12.57
CA GLY A 793 -6.99 27.01 12.34
C GLY A 793 -8.12 27.96 11.98
N LEU A 794 -9.05 27.44 11.19
CA LEU A 794 -10.24 28.13 10.74
C LEU A 794 -11.39 27.15 10.69
N ASP A 795 -12.51 27.57 11.23
CA ASP A 795 -13.79 26.90 11.18
C ASP A 795 -14.80 27.92 10.67
N LYS A 796 -15.59 27.53 9.66
CA LYS A 796 -16.65 28.35 9.11
C LYS A 796 -17.88 27.52 8.83
N LYS A 797 -19.01 28.00 9.35
CA LYS A 797 -20.35 27.49 9.02
C LYS A 797 -20.62 27.32 7.51
N ASP A 798 -20.15 28.27 6.70
CA ASP A 798 -20.36 28.33 5.27
C ASP A 798 -19.06 28.68 4.54
N GLY A 799 -18.78 28.00 3.43
CA GLY A 799 -17.61 28.29 2.58
C GLY A 799 -17.37 27.22 1.54
N THR A 800 -16.17 27.24 0.96
CA THR A 800 -15.67 26.19 0.07
C THR A 800 -14.20 25.95 0.35
N VAL A 801 -13.70 24.79 -0.02
CA VAL A 801 -12.26 24.54 -0.22
C VAL A 801 -12.10 23.91 -1.60
N SER A 802 -11.30 24.54 -2.45
CA SER A 802 -10.90 24.03 -3.75
C SER A 802 -9.44 23.62 -3.68
N LEU A 803 -9.17 22.33 -3.80
CA LEU A 803 -7.81 21.83 -4.00
C LEU A 803 -7.49 21.86 -5.52
N PRO A 804 -6.26 22.20 -5.93
CA PRO A 804 -5.91 22.50 -7.33
C PRO A 804 -6.19 21.41 -8.37
#